data_AF-A0A8X7NFV8-F1
#
_entry.id   AF-A0A8X7NFV8-F1
#
_cell.length_a   1.000
_cell.length_b   1.000
_cell.length_c   1.000
_cell.angle_alpha   90.00
_cell.angle_beta   90.00
_cell.angle_gamma   90.00
#
_symmetry.space_group_name_H-M   'P 1'
#
loop_
_entity.id
_entity.type
_entity.pdbx_description
1 polymer ?
#
loop_
_entity_poly.entity_id
_entity_poly.type
_entity_poly.pdbx_seq_one_letter_code
_entity_poly.pdbx_strand_id
1 'polypeptide(L)'
;MIKKYLPLFPKPRQIRKTYLAIPFVIITLILLHFLNTYDTVKQWSTKVIGSSSRLPISSYYNYKPITILPSDYSTALRIDHNISESKNDIVQYRGSPSALSTAITNQTYTPHHITLFASTPVRSVFQEEGGGGEGKDAEKASCANLQLDKSVSITKSVEFKHNWKLIGQTLLNQITHDDSLKEIAGFFKGKLGKYIEQSALNEKHFYKFAGTSVWLSKYGVHLMVSRLLFTQTARKADPQISLLYAQVYDENWQELTNVDLVLPIIDDDGERKYEVVNFPRVMSVPFYHNAKKTKKRWYGPEDTRLLLSKNEYGDEEPIIIFNAFHRQVFKTVENAAGEKEPVKYAFYRSMFMGYLFRYQRGKQNVDAGQDNRALKTRYNKVVELRIEGQEQRQKVEKNWTPFINPSGRKSSVLNGGDEHIYIVYQWDNLKILKCELANAKQDSTCQVIFKQNNDVSKVGPVRGGTELIPITTKSNLDQVWIGFLRAHIDKCGCGKAMYRPNFIVLGEKDGQFKLSHLSSSISFNMAVDGWKYAEVQCGRRDPNVLIPNGVSMYEPKRDYLSLILSIADKNDNLIHVEGVRKLVDSLDLNWVNSATTTASEKSPLISCVVEKSTEFCKQYGLEQDKLGVTEAARKKAKEAAEKAKAEKEKGNGGKKGDAGDAGDGGDKTGKTGDAKQDQPIKGDEAASGEQNPKPQPPANQEQQQQQQQQQQEAPKPNEQNQQNQQNQQNQQNEQNEQNQSPSQQQQQEKQPAQQDDHPDEDQKDRTSESENKPDQKLV
;
A
#
# COMPACT_ATOMS: atom_id res chain seq x y z
N MET A 1 11.53 24.56 -81.70
CA MET A 1 12.41 24.32 -80.53
C MET A 1 11.76 23.28 -79.64
N ILE A 2 12.18 22.01 -79.70
CA ILE A 2 11.69 20.94 -78.82
C ILE A 2 12.91 20.20 -78.27
N LYS A 3 13.24 20.43 -76.99
CA LYS A 3 14.30 19.69 -76.28
C LYS A 3 13.71 18.41 -75.70
N LYS A 4 14.29 17.28 -76.10
CA LYS A 4 13.99 15.93 -75.61
C LYS A 4 14.56 15.71 -74.21
N TYR A 5 13.75 15.12 -73.35
CA TYR A 5 14.14 14.47 -72.11
C TYR A 5 14.84 13.13 -72.39
N LEU A 6 15.91 12.84 -71.66
CA LEU A 6 16.57 11.53 -71.55
C LEU A 6 15.92 10.72 -70.41
N PRO A 7 15.65 9.40 -70.56
CA PRO A 7 15.41 8.53 -69.43
C PRO A 7 16.69 7.81 -68.98
N LEU A 8 16.97 7.90 -67.68
CA LEU A 8 17.96 7.14 -66.92
C LEU A 8 17.36 5.76 -66.55
N PHE A 9 17.75 4.70 -67.25
CA PHE A 9 17.62 3.33 -66.73
C PHE A 9 18.91 2.54 -66.99
N PRO A 10 19.49 1.87 -65.99
CA PRO A 10 20.66 1.02 -66.19
C PRO A 10 20.28 -0.35 -66.77
N LYS A 11 21.25 -0.98 -67.45
CA LYS A 11 21.10 -2.24 -68.22
C LYS A 11 20.67 -3.46 -67.37
N PRO A 12 19.91 -4.43 -67.94
CA PRO A 12 19.22 -5.51 -67.22
C PRO A 12 20.10 -6.72 -66.82
N ARG A 13 21.42 -6.54 -66.64
CA ARG A 13 22.34 -7.63 -66.27
C ARG A 13 22.92 -7.54 -64.86
N GLN A 14 22.79 -6.41 -64.17
CA GLN A 14 23.21 -6.26 -62.77
C GLN A 14 22.09 -6.45 -61.74
N ILE A 15 20.82 -6.47 -62.17
CA ILE A 15 19.67 -6.57 -61.25
C ILE A 15 19.44 -8.01 -60.75
N ARG A 16 19.86 -9.04 -61.50
CA ARG A 16 19.64 -10.45 -61.10
C ARG A 16 20.51 -10.93 -59.93
N LYS A 17 21.71 -10.38 -59.72
CA LYS A 17 22.60 -10.83 -58.63
C LYS A 17 22.22 -10.22 -57.27
N THR A 18 21.66 -9.02 -57.26
CA THR A 18 21.26 -8.32 -56.03
C THR A 18 19.99 -8.91 -55.41
N TYR A 19 19.01 -9.34 -56.23
CA TYR A 19 17.77 -9.96 -55.72
C TYR A 19 17.96 -11.39 -55.17
N LEU A 20 19.02 -12.11 -55.58
CA LEU A 20 19.36 -13.43 -55.03
C LEU A 20 20.13 -13.33 -53.70
N ALA A 21 20.83 -12.21 -53.46
CA ALA A 21 21.57 -11.99 -52.21
C ALA A 21 20.65 -11.55 -51.05
N ILE A 22 19.58 -10.81 -51.34
CA ILE A 22 18.62 -10.33 -50.33
C ILE A 22 18.01 -11.47 -49.48
N PRO A 23 17.45 -12.56 -50.05
CA PRO A 23 16.93 -13.66 -49.25
C PRO A 23 18.04 -14.38 -48.48
N PHE A 24 19.26 -14.46 -49.03
CA PHE A 24 20.40 -15.05 -48.31
C PHE A 24 20.82 -14.20 -47.11
N VAL A 25 20.86 -12.87 -47.26
CA VAL A 25 21.14 -11.93 -46.15
C VAL A 25 20.02 -11.98 -45.11
N ILE A 26 18.76 -12.04 -45.52
CA ILE A 26 17.62 -12.18 -44.60
C ILE A 26 17.70 -13.52 -43.85
N ILE A 27 17.95 -14.64 -44.55
CA ILE A 27 18.13 -15.95 -43.94
C ILE A 27 19.34 -15.96 -42.99
N THR A 28 20.44 -15.31 -43.35
CA THR A 28 21.64 -15.23 -42.51
C THR A 28 21.41 -14.34 -41.29
N LEU A 29 20.66 -13.24 -41.42
CA LEU A 29 20.24 -12.39 -40.30
C LEU A 29 19.25 -13.13 -39.38
N ILE A 30 18.32 -13.91 -39.94
CA ILE A 30 17.41 -14.77 -39.19
C ILE A 30 18.22 -15.86 -38.48
N LEU A 31 19.16 -16.53 -39.14
CA LEU A 31 20.04 -17.54 -38.55
C LEU A 31 20.94 -16.94 -37.48
N LEU A 32 21.53 -15.77 -37.70
CA LEU A 32 22.32 -15.06 -36.68
C LEU A 32 21.45 -14.64 -35.50
N HIS A 33 20.23 -14.19 -35.74
CA HIS A 33 19.27 -13.88 -34.69
C HIS A 33 18.88 -15.13 -33.89
N PHE A 34 18.61 -16.25 -34.58
CA PHE A 34 18.31 -17.55 -33.97
C PHE A 34 19.51 -18.14 -33.24
N LEU A 35 20.72 -18.03 -33.77
CA LEU A 35 21.95 -18.53 -33.14
C LEU A 35 22.33 -17.68 -31.93
N ASN A 36 22.19 -16.35 -31.99
CA ASN A 36 22.44 -15.47 -30.86
C ASN A 36 21.41 -15.68 -29.73
N THR A 37 20.14 -15.92 -30.07
CA THR A 37 19.15 -16.37 -29.08
C THR A 37 19.48 -17.77 -28.55
N TYR A 38 19.98 -18.69 -29.37
CA TYR A 38 20.33 -20.05 -28.96
C TYR A 38 21.55 -20.14 -28.03
N ASP A 39 22.62 -19.37 -28.28
CA ASP A 39 23.80 -19.33 -27.40
C ASP A 39 23.48 -18.69 -26.05
N THR A 40 22.59 -17.69 -26.04
CA THR A 40 22.03 -17.15 -24.81
C THR A 40 21.27 -18.26 -24.07
N VAL A 41 20.41 -19.04 -24.76
CA VAL A 41 19.59 -20.14 -24.20
C VAL A 41 20.41 -21.22 -23.48
N LYS A 42 21.56 -21.63 -24.02
CA LYS A 42 22.38 -22.72 -23.44
C LYS A 42 23.15 -22.30 -22.17
N GLN A 43 23.45 -21.00 -22.00
CA GLN A 43 24.10 -20.50 -20.79
C GLN A 43 23.19 -20.50 -19.55
N TRP A 44 21.86 -20.44 -19.71
CA TRP A 44 20.93 -20.34 -18.58
C TRP A 44 20.67 -21.67 -17.88
N SER A 45 20.45 -22.74 -18.64
CA SER A 45 19.99 -24.02 -18.08
C SER A 45 21.01 -24.69 -17.15
N THR A 46 22.29 -24.31 -17.25
CA THR A 46 23.39 -24.86 -16.45
C THR A 46 23.59 -24.13 -15.11
N LYS A 47 22.97 -22.96 -14.90
CA LYS A 47 23.17 -22.10 -13.72
C LYS A 47 21.95 -21.97 -12.81
N VAL A 48 20.78 -22.49 -13.23
CA VAL A 48 19.58 -22.51 -12.38
C VAL A 48 19.79 -23.51 -11.25
N ILE A 49 19.79 -23.00 -10.02
CA ILE A 49 19.76 -23.83 -8.81
C ILE A 49 18.38 -24.47 -8.76
N GLY A 50 18.33 -25.74 -9.10
CA GLY A 50 17.10 -26.51 -9.15
C GLY A 50 17.36 -27.97 -8.87
N SER A 51 17.21 -28.37 -7.61
CA SER A 51 16.88 -29.77 -7.33
C SER A 51 15.52 -30.08 -8.00
N SER A 52 15.24 -31.34 -8.29
CA SER A 52 13.91 -31.78 -8.75
C SER A 52 12.77 -31.52 -7.75
N SER A 53 13.06 -30.97 -6.58
CA SER A 53 12.09 -30.78 -5.49
C SER A 53 11.36 -29.43 -5.55
N ARG A 54 10.06 -29.47 -5.24
CA ARG A 54 9.13 -28.32 -5.26
C ARG A 54 9.25 -27.48 -3.98
N LEU A 55 10.42 -26.90 -3.74
CA LEU A 55 10.69 -26.12 -2.53
C LEU A 55 10.08 -24.70 -2.61
N PRO A 56 9.64 -24.13 -1.47
CA PRO A 56 9.21 -22.74 -1.39
C PRO A 56 10.42 -21.76 -1.44
N ILE A 57 10.16 -20.46 -1.63
CA ILE A 57 11.22 -19.45 -1.77
C ILE A 57 12.06 -19.29 -0.50
N SER A 58 11.43 -19.41 0.68
CA SER A 58 12.14 -19.39 1.97
C SER A 58 13.28 -20.40 2.08
N SER A 59 13.22 -21.52 1.33
CA SER A 59 14.27 -22.56 1.36
C SER A 59 15.54 -22.15 0.60
N TYR A 60 15.44 -21.19 -0.32
CA TYR A 60 16.57 -20.70 -1.11
C TYR A 60 17.18 -19.42 -0.51
N TYR A 61 16.35 -18.58 0.09
CA TYR A 61 16.79 -17.27 0.58
C TYR A 61 17.41 -17.35 1.98
N ASN A 62 18.74 -17.39 2.03
CA ASN A 62 19.53 -17.28 3.26
C ASN A 62 20.26 -15.94 3.35
N TYR A 63 19.58 -14.83 3.03
CA TYR A 63 20.15 -13.48 2.93
C TYR A 63 21.25 -13.30 1.87
N LYS A 64 21.41 -14.29 0.97
CA LYS A 64 22.20 -14.14 -0.25
C LYS A 64 21.31 -13.55 -1.36
N PRO A 65 21.85 -12.70 -2.24
CA PRO A 65 21.11 -12.20 -3.39
C PRO A 65 20.69 -13.35 -4.30
N ILE A 66 19.40 -13.40 -4.63
CA ILE A 66 18.83 -14.40 -5.54
C ILE A 66 18.08 -13.72 -6.68
N THR A 67 18.05 -14.37 -7.84
CA THR A 67 17.22 -14.00 -8.99
C THR A 67 16.14 -15.06 -9.19
N ILE A 68 14.88 -14.69 -9.07
CA ILE A 68 13.73 -15.59 -9.17
C ILE A 68 13.14 -15.53 -10.58
N LEU A 69 13.20 -16.67 -11.27
CA LEU A 69 12.49 -16.91 -12.53
C LEU A 69 11.06 -17.42 -12.24
N PRO A 70 10.06 -16.98 -13.02
CA PRO A 70 8.71 -17.49 -12.86
C PRO A 70 8.63 -18.98 -13.19
N SER A 71 7.65 -19.66 -12.60
CA SER A 71 7.41 -21.10 -12.82
C SER A 71 7.18 -21.48 -14.28
N ASP A 72 6.63 -20.58 -15.08
CA ASP A 72 6.35 -20.72 -16.51
C ASP A 72 7.33 -19.93 -17.37
N TYR A 73 8.53 -19.66 -16.87
CA TYR A 73 9.60 -18.99 -17.61
C TYR A 73 9.77 -19.60 -19.00
N SER A 74 9.70 -18.76 -20.03
CA SER A 74 9.79 -19.17 -21.43
C SER A 74 10.93 -18.46 -22.15
N THR A 75 11.79 -19.23 -22.80
CA THR A 75 12.89 -18.68 -23.60
C THR A 75 12.43 -18.00 -24.89
N ALA A 76 11.14 -18.06 -25.22
CA ALA A 76 10.57 -17.38 -26.38
C ALA A 76 10.46 -15.86 -26.20
N LEU A 77 10.49 -15.36 -24.95
CA LEU A 77 10.47 -13.94 -24.66
C LEU A 77 11.88 -13.39 -24.56
N ARG A 78 12.13 -12.25 -25.20
CA ARG A 78 13.41 -11.53 -25.09
C ARG A 78 13.63 -11.08 -23.65
N ILE A 79 14.89 -11.01 -23.22
CA ILE A 79 15.32 -10.37 -21.97
C ILE A 79 16.21 -9.19 -22.32
N ASP A 80 15.92 -8.01 -21.77
CA ASP A 80 16.69 -6.79 -22.07
C ASP A 80 18.09 -6.77 -21.46
N HIS A 81 18.30 -7.54 -20.40
CA HIS A 81 19.58 -7.65 -19.72
C HIS A 81 20.04 -9.10 -19.62
N ASN A 82 21.35 -9.29 -19.79
CA ASN A 82 21.95 -10.59 -19.60
C ASN A 82 22.02 -10.89 -18.09
N ILE A 83 21.04 -11.65 -17.57
CA ILE A 83 21.04 -12.20 -16.21
C ILE A 83 22.39 -12.90 -15.84
N SER A 84 23.25 -13.30 -16.80
CA SER A 84 24.54 -13.94 -16.53
C SER A 84 25.58 -13.00 -15.93
N GLU A 85 25.39 -11.68 -16.07
CA GLU A 85 26.15 -10.65 -15.35
C GLU A 85 25.73 -10.54 -13.88
N SER A 86 24.60 -11.15 -13.48
CA SER A 86 24.20 -11.21 -12.08
C SER A 86 25.13 -12.17 -11.33
N LYS A 87 25.65 -11.66 -10.19
CA LYS A 87 26.38 -12.47 -9.21
C LYS A 87 25.43 -13.29 -8.33
N ASN A 88 24.14 -13.30 -8.65
CA ASN A 88 23.09 -13.82 -7.79
C ASN A 88 22.82 -15.29 -8.13
N ASP A 89 22.35 -16.02 -7.12
CA ASP A 89 21.90 -17.39 -7.27
C ASP A 89 20.57 -17.39 -8.03
N ILE A 90 20.51 -18.08 -9.18
CA ILE A 90 19.31 -18.09 -10.04
C ILE A 90 18.42 -19.26 -9.65
N VAL A 91 17.16 -18.98 -9.30
CA VAL A 91 16.17 -19.98 -8.87
C VAL A 91 14.94 -19.90 -9.75
N GLN A 92 14.51 -21.02 -10.33
CA GLN A 92 13.20 -21.11 -10.97
C GLN A 92 12.17 -21.59 -9.96
N TYR A 93 11.11 -20.81 -9.75
CA TYR A 93 10.08 -21.19 -8.78
C TYR A 93 9.30 -22.42 -9.25
N ARG A 94 9.23 -23.45 -8.40
CA ARG A 94 8.45 -24.68 -8.64
C ARG A 94 7.60 -25.08 -7.43
N GLY A 95 7.44 -24.17 -6.47
CA GLY A 95 6.71 -24.39 -5.23
C GLY A 95 5.18 -24.36 -5.41
N SER A 96 4.47 -24.27 -4.29
CA SER A 96 3.01 -24.22 -4.26
C SER A 96 2.47 -22.89 -4.80
N PRO A 97 1.44 -22.88 -5.68
CA PRO A 97 0.80 -21.64 -6.09
C PRO A 97 0.01 -20.97 -4.94
N SER A 98 -0.22 -21.68 -3.83
CA SER A 98 -0.85 -21.14 -2.63
C SER A 98 0.16 -20.40 -1.76
N ALA A 99 -0.27 -19.27 -1.20
CA ALA A 99 0.53 -18.46 -0.28
C ALA A 99 0.48 -18.98 1.17
N LEU A 100 -0.41 -19.95 1.46
CA LEU A 100 -0.60 -20.48 2.80
C LEU A 100 0.54 -21.41 3.20
N SER A 101 1.41 -20.92 4.07
CA SER A 101 2.52 -21.68 4.63
C SER A 101 2.16 -22.35 5.96
N THR A 102 3.01 -23.30 6.37
CA THR A 102 2.89 -23.94 7.68
C THR A 102 3.15 -22.93 8.82
N ALA A 103 3.97 -21.91 8.57
CA ALA A 103 4.22 -20.82 9.51
C ALA A 103 2.96 -19.98 9.80
N ILE A 104 2.02 -19.89 8.85
CA ILE A 104 0.73 -19.24 9.06
C ILE A 104 -0.21 -20.17 9.84
N THR A 105 -0.35 -21.43 9.40
CA THR A 105 -1.35 -22.35 9.98
C THR A 105 -1.01 -22.81 11.39
N ASN A 106 0.26 -22.77 11.80
CA ASN A 106 0.70 -23.17 13.14
C ASN A 106 0.66 -22.02 14.16
N GLN A 107 0.23 -20.82 13.77
CA GLN A 107 0.06 -19.71 14.72
C GLN A 107 -1.12 -19.97 15.67
N THR A 108 -1.14 -19.26 16.79
CA THR A 108 -2.29 -19.28 17.71
C THR A 108 -3.39 -18.38 17.19
N TYR A 109 -4.58 -18.95 17.02
CA TYR A 109 -5.79 -18.24 16.63
C TYR A 109 -6.74 -18.12 17.81
N THR A 110 -7.21 -16.91 18.08
CA THR A 110 -8.17 -16.61 19.16
C THR A 110 -9.52 -16.20 18.58
N PRO A 111 -10.64 -16.69 19.12
CA PRO A 111 -11.97 -16.24 18.68
C PRO A 111 -12.14 -14.72 18.80
N HIS A 112 -12.77 -14.13 17.80
CA HIS A 112 -13.08 -12.71 17.71
C HIS A 112 -14.51 -12.51 17.19
N HIS A 113 -15.33 -11.84 17.99
CA HIS A 113 -16.73 -11.58 17.64
C HIS A 113 -16.87 -10.42 16.64
N ILE A 114 -17.82 -10.55 15.73
CA ILE A 114 -18.18 -9.55 14.73
C ILE A 114 -19.70 -9.41 14.75
N THR A 115 -20.19 -8.21 15.05
CA THR A 115 -21.60 -7.86 14.91
C THR A 115 -21.87 -7.41 13.47
N LEU A 116 -22.61 -8.21 12.72
CA LEU A 116 -23.07 -7.94 11.36
C LEU A 116 -24.51 -7.45 11.35
N PHE A 117 -24.85 -6.70 10.30
CA PHE A 117 -26.23 -6.34 9.99
C PHE A 117 -26.56 -6.81 8.58
N ALA A 118 -27.73 -7.44 8.42
CA ALA A 118 -28.28 -7.82 7.14
C ALA A 118 -29.06 -6.66 6.50
N SER A 119 -29.17 -6.67 5.19
CA SER A 119 -29.97 -5.70 4.42
C SER A 119 -31.47 -5.97 4.45
N THR A 120 -31.87 -7.19 4.84
CA THR A 120 -33.25 -7.66 4.99
C THR A 120 -33.42 -8.35 6.35
N PRO A 121 -34.61 -8.29 6.99
CA PRO A 121 -34.86 -8.92 8.28
C PRO A 121 -34.44 -10.38 8.34
N VAL A 122 -33.80 -10.77 9.44
CA VAL A 122 -33.31 -12.13 9.66
C VAL A 122 -34.47 -13.02 10.09
N ARG A 123 -34.85 -14.00 9.25
CA ARG A 123 -36.02 -14.88 9.48
C ARG A 123 -35.95 -15.68 10.79
N SER A 124 -34.76 -16.00 11.29
CA SER A 124 -34.59 -16.80 12.51
C SER A 124 -35.01 -16.09 13.80
N VAL A 125 -35.20 -14.76 13.78
CA VAL A 125 -35.73 -14.01 14.94
C VAL A 125 -37.22 -14.27 15.15
N PHE A 126 -37.94 -14.74 14.11
CA PHE A 126 -39.39 -14.93 14.11
C PHE A 126 -39.84 -16.36 14.46
N GLN A 127 -38.93 -17.26 14.84
CA GLN A 127 -39.27 -18.67 15.08
C GLN A 127 -39.42 -19.07 16.56
N GLU A 128 -39.19 -18.15 17.53
CA GLU A 128 -39.39 -18.48 18.96
C GLU A 128 -40.75 -18.05 19.52
N GLU A 129 -41.55 -17.22 18.83
CA GLU A 129 -42.92 -16.95 19.26
C GLU A 129 -43.92 -17.66 18.34
N GLY A 130 -44.29 -18.86 18.76
CA GLY A 130 -45.33 -19.66 18.13
C GLY A 130 -46.66 -18.91 18.08
N GLY A 131 -47.12 -18.62 16.88
CA GLY A 131 -48.45 -18.09 16.62
C GLY A 131 -48.72 -18.06 15.13
N GLY A 132 -49.32 -19.13 14.61
CA GLY A 132 -49.81 -19.17 13.23
C GLY A 132 -50.83 -18.05 13.00
N GLY A 133 -50.42 -17.02 12.28
CA GLY A 133 -51.28 -15.95 11.81
C GLY A 133 -50.73 -15.43 10.49
N GLU A 134 -51.47 -15.64 9.41
CA GLU A 134 -51.29 -14.90 8.15
C GLU A 134 -51.61 -13.42 8.41
N GLY A 135 -50.62 -12.69 8.91
CA GLY A 135 -50.70 -11.26 9.24
C GLY A 135 -50.04 -10.42 8.16
N LYS A 136 -50.88 -9.74 7.36
CA LYS A 136 -50.48 -8.66 6.47
C LYS A 136 -50.07 -7.44 7.30
N ASP A 137 -48.82 -7.38 7.75
CA ASP A 137 -48.15 -6.14 8.12
C ASP A 137 -46.63 -6.40 8.05
N ALA A 138 -45.96 -5.79 7.07
CA ALA A 138 -44.51 -5.83 6.99
C ALA A 138 -43.93 -5.05 8.18
N GLU A 139 -43.58 -5.76 9.24
CA GLU A 139 -43.02 -5.17 10.45
C GLU A 139 -41.78 -4.33 10.10
N LYS A 140 -41.85 -3.03 10.42
CA LYS A 140 -40.83 -2.04 10.05
C LYS A 140 -39.47 -2.48 10.58
N ALA A 141 -38.50 -2.69 9.69
CA ALA A 141 -37.18 -3.22 10.04
C ALA A 141 -36.49 -2.40 11.16
N SER A 142 -36.43 -2.96 12.37
CA SER A 142 -35.62 -2.44 13.48
C SER A 142 -34.17 -2.93 13.34
N CYS A 143 -33.21 -2.21 13.93
CA CYS A 143 -31.81 -2.65 13.90
C CYS A 143 -31.60 -4.01 14.60
N ALA A 144 -32.40 -4.33 15.61
CA ALA A 144 -32.36 -5.62 16.29
C ALA A 144 -32.72 -6.77 15.34
N ASN A 145 -33.75 -6.59 14.50
CA ASN A 145 -34.22 -7.62 13.56
C ASN A 145 -33.27 -7.82 12.36
N LEU A 146 -32.23 -6.98 12.24
CA LEU A 146 -31.19 -7.07 11.21
C LEU A 146 -29.85 -7.56 11.76
N GLN A 147 -29.66 -7.57 13.08
CA GLN A 147 -28.39 -7.88 13.71
C GLN A 147 -28.11 -9.39 13.68
N LEU A 148 -26.86 -9.74 13.42
CA LEU A 148 -26.31 -11.09 13.43
C LEU A 148 -24.98 -11.04 14.17
N ASP A 149 -24.81 -11.88 15.20
CA ASP A 149 -23.52 -12.04 15.85
C ASP A 149 -22.79 -13.26 15.28
N LYS A 150 -21.62 -13.01 14.72
CA LYS A 150 -20.75 -14.03 14.11
C LYS A 150 -19.38 -13.98 14.75
N SER A 151 -18.58 -15.03 14.54
CA SER A 151 -17.22 -15.08 15.04
C SER A 151 -16.28 -15.59 13.96
N VAL A 152 -15.07 -15.07 13.96
CA VAL A 152 -13.91 -15.57 13.22
C VAL A 152 -12.79 -15.81 14.22
N SER A 153 -11.73 -16.52 13.85
CA SER A 153 -10.55 -16.61 14.70
C SER A 153 -9.43 -15.76 14.10
N ILE A 154 -8.69 -15.03 14.93
CA ILE A 154 -7.62 -14.14 14.48
C ILE A 154 -6.31 -14.42 15.19
N THR A 155 -5.19 -14.15 14.53
CA THR A 155 -3.87 -14.13 15.16
C THR A 155 -3.63 -12.81 15.88
N LYS A 156 -2.62 -12.79 16.74
CA LYS A 156 -2.05 -11.53 17.22
C LYS A 156 -1.46 -10.74 16.05
N SER A 157 -1.59 -9.42 16.07
CA SER A 157 -1.00 -8.55 15.05
C SER A 157 0.53 -8.57 15.08
N VAL A 158 1.14 -8.65 13.90
CA VAL A 158 2.58 -8.55 13.69
C VAL A 158 2.88 -7.22 13.00
N GLU A 159 3.65 -6.35 13.64
CA GLU A 159 4.09 -5.09 13.04
C GLU A 159 5.23 -5.33 12.05
N PHE A 160 5.12 -4.76 10.85
CA PHE A 160 6.23 -4.73 9.89
C PHE A 160 7.30 -3.74 10.35
N LYS A 161 8.46 -4.24 10.74
CA LYS A 161 9.58 -3.39 11.14
C LYS A 161 10.18 -2.67 9.92
N HIS A 162 10.54 -1.41 10.11
CA HIS A 162 11.13 -0.60 9.04
C HIS A 162 12.65 -0.59 9.12
N ASN A 163 13.33 -1.09 8.08
CA ASN A 163 14.75 -0.83 7.90
C ASN A 163 14.95 0.53 7.21
N TRP A 164 14.86 1.61 7.98
CA TRP A 164 14.96 2.97 7.45
C TRP A 164 16.29 3.27 6.75
N LYS A 165 17.38 2.62 7.17
CA LYS A 165 18.68 2.74 6.50
C LYS A 165 18.59 2.19 5.08
N LEU A 166 18.06 0.98 4.92
CA LEU A 166 17.85 0.35 3.61
C LEU A 166 16.90 1.18 2.74
N ILE A 167 15.72 1.55 3.26
CA ILE A 167 14.72 2.37 2.53
C ILE A 167 15.36 3.66 2.02
N GLY A 168 16.09 4.34 2.90
CA GLY A 168 16.78 5.58 2.59
C GLY A 168 17.88 5.41 1.54
N GLN A 169 18.70 4.36 1.66
CA GLN A 169 19.74 4.03 0.69
C GLN A 169 19.15 3.68 -0.68
N THR A 170 18.07 2.89 -0.72
CA THR A 170 17.32 2.59 -1.95
C THR A 170 16.83 3.88 -2.61
N LEU A 171 16.15 4.75 -1.85
CA LEU A 171 15.64 6.02 -2.38
C LEU A 171 16.76 6.92 -2.89
N LEU A 172 17.87 7.05 -2.16
CA LEU A 172 19.02 7.85 -2.58
C LEU A 172 19.64 7.28 -3.85
N ASN A 173 19.87 5.96 -3.90
CA ASN A 173 20.42 5.29 -5.07
C ASN A 173 19.55 5.54 -6.32
N GLN A 174 18.24 5.35 -6.21
CA GLN A 174 17.33 5.56 -7.34
C GLN A 174 17.20 7.03 -7.74
N ILE A 175 17.20 7.97 -6.80
CA ILE A 175 17.22 9.41 -7.15
C ILE A 175 18.50 9.77 -7.92
N THR A 176 19.63 9.11 -7.64
CA THR A 176 20.89 9.37 -8.34
C THR A 176 20.93 8.74 -9.74
N HIS A 177 20.38 7.54 -9.92
CA HIS A 177 20.56 6.74 -11.14
C HIS A 177 19.31 6.64 -12.04
N ASP A 178 18.10 6.66 -11.47
CA ASP A 178 16.85 6.52 -12.23
C ASP A 178 16.36 7.89 -12.71
N ASP A 179 16.29 8.09 -14.03
CA ASP A 179 15.85 9.36 -14.63
C ASP A 179 14.45 9.79 -14.16
N SER A 180 13.55 8.83 -13.92
CA SER A 180 12.20 9.08 -13.41
C SER A 180 12.15 9.61 -11.98
N LEU A 181 13.21 9.41 -11.18
CA LEU A 181 13.25 9.79 -9.77
C LEU A 181 14.23 10.95 -9.49
N LYS A 182 15.09 11.31 -10.43
CA LYS A 182 15.94 12.51 -10.33
C LYS A 182 15.13 13.79 -10.06
N GLU A 183 13.95 13.91 -10.65
CA GLU A 183 13.10 15.11 -10.56
C GLU A 183 12.56 15.39 -9.14
N ILE A 184 12.43 14.36 -8.29
CA ILE A 184 11.93 14.52 -6.93
C ILE A 184 13.04 14.89 -5.92
N ALA A 185 14.31 14.94 -6.34
CA ALA A 185 15.44 15.28 -5.46
C ALA A 185 15.25 16.62 -4.73
N GLY A 186 14.62 17.60 -5.39
CA GLY A 186 14.37 18.93 -4.84
C GLY A 186 13.53 18.93 -3.55
N PHE A 187 12.69 17.91 -3.33
CA PHE A 187 11.90 17.80 -2.10
C PHE A 187 12.76 17.58 -0.86
N PHE A 188 13.95 17.00 -1.00
CA PHE A 188 14.83 16.68 0.11
C PHE A 188 15.84 17.80 0.43
N LYS A 189 15.96 18.82 -0.42
CA LYS A 189 16.86 19.98 -0.24
C LYS A 189 18.31 19.59 0.04
N GLY A 190 18.80 18.52 -0.59
CA GLY A 190 20.14 17.98 -0.37
C GLY A 190 20.38 17.32 1.00
N LYS A 191 19.34 17.15 1.83
CA LYS A 191 19.46 16.62 3.20
C LYS A 191 19.18 15.12 3.31
N LEU A 192 18.93 14.44 2.19
CA LEU A 192 18.54 13.03 2.20
C LEU A 192 19.58 12.15 2.91
N GLY A 193 20.87 12.28 2.56
CA GLY A 193 21.96 11.55 3.23
C GLY A 193 21.99 11.74 4.75
N LYS A 194 21.79 12.98 5.23
CA LYS A 194 21.72 13.28 6.66
C LYS A 194 20.54 12.57 7.34
N TYR A 195 19.38 12.50 6.69
CA TYR A 195 18.23 11.78 7.26
C TYR A 195 18.47 10.27 7.32
N ILE A 196 19.24 9.71 6.38
CA ILE A 196 19.58 8.28 6.33
C ILE A 196 20.53 7.89 7.46
N GLU A 197 21.56 8.70 7.71
CA GLU A 197 22.59 8.41 8.72
C GLU A 197 22.09 8.58 10.16
N GLN A 198 21.12 9.48 10.38
CA GLN A 198 20.66 9.83 11.72
C GLN A 198 19.31 9.17 12.03
N SER A 199 19.33 8.02 12.70
CA SER A 199 18.13 7.24 13.06
C SER A 199 17.13 7.95 13.98
N ALA A 200 17.45 9.11 14.54
CA ALA A 200 16.49 9.93 15.27
C ALA A 200 15.75 10.94 14.37
N LEU A 201 16.28 11.21 13.17
CA LEU A 201 15.69 12.11 12.18
C LEU A 201 14.81 11.37 11.18
N ASN A 202 15.20 10.18 10.73
CA ASN A 202 14.40 9.38 9.79
C ASN A 202 12.97 9.15 10.30
N GLU A 203 12.78 8.72 11.55
CA GLU A 203 11.48 8.42 12.16
C GLU A 203 10.60 9.66 12.38
N LYS A 204 11.20 10.86 12.29
CA LYS A 204 10.48 12.13 12.36
C LYS A 204 10.08 12.65 10.97
N HIS A 205 10.86 12.34 9.95
CA HIS A 205 10.70 12.91 8.61
C HIS A 205 10.10 11.92 7.60
N PHE A 206 10.19 10.63 7.85
CA PHE A 206 9.63 9.57 7.02
C PHE A 206 8.57 8.77 7.77
N TYR A 207 7.52 8.40 7.05
CA TYR A 207 6.47 7.50 7.52
C TYR A 207 6.19 6.48 6.43
N LYS A 208 6.06 5.20 6.79
CA LYS A 208 5.73 4.12 5.86
C LYS A 208 4.50 3.38 6.36
N PHE A 209 3.40 3.50 5.65
CA PHE A 209 2.12 2.91 6.03
C PHE A 209 1.24 2.74 4.79
N ALA A 210 -0.01 2.28 5.00
CA ALA A 210 -0.96 2.02 3.93
C ALA A 210 -0.48 0.91 2.99
N GLY A 211 0.24 -0.07 3.54
CA GLY A 211 0.70 -1.25 2.84
C GLY A 211 -0.44 -2.13 2.36
N THR A 212 -0.39 -2.53 1.09
CA THR A 212 -1.30 -3.49 0.46
C THR A 212 -0.46 -4.48 -0.34
N SER A 213 -0.91 -5.74 -0.46
CA SER A 213 -0.11 -6.80 -1.04
C SER A 213 -0.94 -7.74 -1.90
N VAL A 214 -0.28 -8.37 -2.87
CA VAL A 214 -0.81 -9.47 -3.68
C VAL A 214 0.20 -10.62 -3.70
N TRP A 215 -0.31 -11.85 -3.82
CA TRP A 215 0.53 -13.04 -3.97
C TRP A 215 0.85 -13.29 -5.44
N LEU A 216 2.12 -13.20 -5.81
CA LEU A 216 2.60 -13.54 -7.15
C LEU A 216 2.86 -15.05 -7.22
N SER A 217 1.81 -15.80 -7.54
CA SER A 217 1.78 -17.27 -7.51
C SER A 217 2.89 -17.93 -8.34
N LYS A 218 3.24 -17.35 -9.49
CA LYS A 218 4.32 -17.83 -10.38
C LYS A 218 5.72 -17.65 -9.79
N TYR A 219 5.88 -16.84 -8.75
CA TYR A 219 7.17 -16.51 -8.13
C TYR A 219 7.27 -17.01 -6.69
N GLY A 220 6.15 -17.36 -6.05
CA GLY A 220 6.14 -17.79 -4.66
C GLY A 220 6.41 -16.68 -3.66
N VAL A 221 5.97 -15.46 -3.96
CA VAL A 221 6.23 -14.28 -3.13
C VAL A 221 5.03 -13.34 -3.03
N HIS A 222 4.93 -12.64 -1.91
CA HIS A 222 4.06 -11.48 -1.75
C HIS A 222 4.75 -10.23 -2.29
N LEU A 223 4.12 -9.53 -3.24
CA LEU A 223 4.49 -8.15 -3.59
C LEU A 223 3.67 -7.21 -2.72
N MET A 224 4.34 -6.39 -1.90
CA MET A 224 3.70 -5.39 -1.05
C MET A 224 4.10 -3.99 -1.51
N VAL A 225 3.12 -3.10 -1.66
CA VAL A 225 3.34 -1.68 -1.95
C VAL A 225 2.82 -0.86 -0.78
N SER A 226 3.68 0.01 -0.25
CA SER A 226 3.36 0.92 0.88
C SER A 226 3.59 2.38 0.47
N ARG A 227 2.87 3.30 1.11
CA ARG A 227 3.15 4.73 0.97
C ARG A 227 4.39 5.09 1.76
N LEU A 228 5.41 5.63 1.09
CA LEU A 228 6.57 6.27 1.71
C LEU A 228 6.34 7.79 1.72
N LEU A 229 5.93 8.31 2.86
CA LEU A 229 5.61 9.71 3.06
C LEU A 229 6.82 10.46 3.61
N PHE A 230 7.12 11.64 3.07
CA PHE A 230 8.18 12.51 3.56
C PHE A 230 7.64 13.90 3.96
N THR A 231 8.11 14.41 5.09
CA THR A 231 7.86 15.78 5.56
C THR A 231 9.18 16.51 5.83
N GLN A 232 9.26 17.76 5.37
CA GLN A 232 10.37 18.67 5.68
C GLN A 232 10.25 19.24 7.10
N THR A 233 9.06 19.25 7.70
CA THR A 233 8.80 19.93 8.99
C THR A 233 8.79 18.98 10.19
N ALA A 234 9.05 17.68 9.97
CA ALA A 234 8.88 16.64 10.98
C ALA A 234 7.45 16.56 11.55
N ARG A 235 6.45 17.00 10.77
CA ARG A 235 5.04 16.95 11.13
C ARG A 235 4.30 16.08 10.13
N LYS A 236 3.80 14.94 10.60
CA LYS A 236 2.97 14.01 9.80
C LYS A 236 1.77 14.70 9.12
N ALA A 237 1.19 15.73 9.75
CA ALA A 237 0.07 16.50 9.22
C ALA A 237 0.43 17.43 8.04
N ASP A 238 1.72 17.62 7.75
CA ASP A 238 2.24 18.51 6.72
C ASP A 238 3.28 17.78 5.84
N PRO A 239 2.88 16.71 5.12
CA PRO A 239 3.77 16.00 4.22
C PRO A 239 3.92 16.75 2.89
N GLN A 240 5.10 16.63 2.28
CA GLN A 240 5.39 17.27 0.99
C GLN A 240 5.33 16.29 -0.18
N ILE A 241 5.66 15.02 0.04
CA ILE A 241 5.66 14.02 -1.03
C ILE A 241 5.30 12.64 -0.47
N SER A 242 4.55 11.89 -1.26
CA SER A 242 4.13 10.51 -1.03
C SER A 242 4.61 9.68 -2.21
N LEU A 243 5.41 8.65 -1.94
CA LEU A 243 5.95 7.73 -2.95
C LEU A 243 5.41 6.33 -2.71
N LEU A 244 5.55 5.44 -3.69
CA LEU A 244 5.17 4.03 -3.56
C LEU A 244 6.44 3.20 -3.40
N TYR A 245 6.58 2.54 -2.27
CA TYR A 245 7.70 1.67 -1.95
C TYR A 245 7.25 0.21 -2.04
N ALA A 246 7.87 -0.53 -2.95
CA ALA A 246 7.58 -1.94 -3.20
C ALA A 246 8.62 -2.83 -2.52
N GLN A 247 8.13 -3.83 -1.79
CA GLN A 247 8.90 -4.86 -1.10
C GLN A 247 8.37 -6.23 -1.50
N VAL A 248 9.21 -7.24 -1.38
CA VAL A 248 8.86 -8.63 -1.65
C VAL A 248 9.03 -9.42 -0.36
N TYR A 249 8.06 -10.29 -0.04
CA TYR A 249 8.10 -11.19 1.11
C TYR A 249 7.89 -12.63 0.63
N ASP A 250 8.49 -13.58 1.32
CA ASP A 250 8.23 -15.00 1.07
C ASP A 250 6.86 -15.45 1.61
N GLU A 251 6.56 -16.75 1.50
CA GLU A 251 5.32 -17.35 2.01
C GLU A 251 5.18 -17.31 3.55
N ASN A 252 6.25 -16.98 4.28
CA ASN A 252 6.25 -16.84 5.73
C ASN A 252 6.23 -15.38 6.18
N TRP A 253 5.99 -14.43 5.26
CA TRP A 253 6.04 -12.99 5.51
C TRP A 253 7.41 -12.49 5.97
N GLN A 254 8.49 -13.18 5.59
CA GLN A 254 9.85 -12.68 5.75
C GLN A 254 10.24 -11.82 4.56
N GLU A 255 10.72 -10.59 4.82
CA GLU A 255 11.16 -9.69 3.76
C GLU A 255 12.38 -10.25 3.03
N LEU A 256 12.30 -10.30 1.71
CA LEU A 256 13.39 -10.64 0.80
C LEU A 256 14.06 -9.33 0.38
N THR A 257 15.26 -9.07 0.88
CA THR A 257 16.04 -7.87 0.56
C THR A 257 17.09 -8.17 -0.50
N ASN A 258 17.25 -7.27 -1.48
CA ASN A 258 18.19 -7.45 -2.59
C ASN A 258 17.88 -8.72 -3.41
N VAL A 259 16.60 -8.85 -3.78
CA VAL A 259 16.08 -9.95 -4.61
C VAL A 259 15.73 -9.41 -5.99
N ASP A 260 16.07 -10.15 -7.03
CA ASP A 260 15.63 -9.83 -8.38
C ASP A 260 14.46 -10.73 -8.79
N LEU A 261 13.43 -10.15 -9.39
CA LEU A 261 12.37 -10.89 -10.06
C LEU A 261 12.51 -10.70 -11.57
N VAL A 262 12.44 -11.78 -12.33
CA VAL A 262 12.38 -11.72 -13.81
C VAL A 262 10.93 -11.64 -14.23
N LEU A 263 10.45 -10.42 -14.52
CA LEU A 263 9.04 -10.11 -14.70
C LEU A 263 8.66 -10.00 -16.19
N PRO A 264 7.56 -10.61 -16.66
CA PRO A 264 7.02 -10.28 -17.97
C PRO A 264 6.44 -8.87 -17.90
N ILE A 265 7.04 -7.95 -18.63
CA ILE A 265 6.63 -6.55 -18.71
C ILE A 265 6.14 -6.21 -20.11
N ILE A 266 5.41 -5.11 -20.21
CA ILE A 266 5.12 -4.42 -21.47
C ILE A 266 5.86 -3.09 -21.42
N ASP A 267 6.83 -2.89 -22.30
CA ASP A 267 7.60 -1.65 -22.31
C ASP A 267 6.82 -0.46 -22.88
N ASP A 268 7.47 0.69 -22.93
CA ASP A 268 6.90 1.94 -23.42
C ASP A 268 6.70 1.97 -24.94
N ASP A 269 7.25 1.01 -25.69
CA ASP A 269 6.99 0.79 -27.12
C ASP A 269 5.88 -0.26 -27.35
N GLY A 270 5.38 -0.90 -26.30
CA GLY A 270 4.34 -1.92 -26.34
C GLY A 270 4.84 -3.35 -26.57
N GLU A 271 6.16 -3.58 -26.52
CA GLU A 271 6.78 -4.90 -26.65
C GLU A 271 6.64 -5.68 -25.33
N ARG A 272 6.14 -6.92 -25.41
CA ARG A 272 6.14 -7.85 -24.27
C ARG A 272 7.48 -8.58 -24.20
N LYS A 273 8.17 -8.47 -23.07
CA LYS A 273 9.50 -9.05 -22.83
C LYS A 273 9.75 -9.25 -21.34
N TYR A 274 10.86 -9.91 -20.98
CA TYR A 274 11.31 -10.01 -19.60
C TYR A 274 12.22 -8.87 -19.22
N GLU A 275 12.02 -8.35 -18.00
CA GLU A 275 12.92 -7.40 -17.34
C GLU A 275 13.30 -7.95 -15.95
N VAL A 276 14.57 -7.75 -15.59
CA VAL A 276 15.08 -8.08 -14.24
C VAL A 276 14.83 -6.88 -13.34
N VAL A 277 13.99 -7.06 -12.33
CA VAL A 277 13.61 -5.99 -11.40
C VAL A 277 14.07 -6.30 -9.99
N ASN A 278 14.94 -5.45 -9.45
CA ASN A 278 15.45 -5.55 -8.08
C ASN A 278 14.46 -4.99 -7.05
N PHE A 279 14.35 -5.67 -5.91
CA PHE A 279 13.57 -5.27 -4.75
C PHE A 279 14.41 -5.28 -3.46
N PRO A 280 14.09 -4.39 -2.50
CA PRO A 280 12.99 -3.44 -2.52
C PRO A 280 13.30 -2.17 -3.36
N ARG A 281 12.26 -1.49 -3.85
CA ARG A 281 12.42 -0.29 -4.69
C ARG A 281 11.28 0.72 -4.55
N VAL A 282 11.56 1.99 -4.84
CA VAL A 282 10.55 3.01 -5.10
C VAL A 282 10.06 2.85 -6.53
N MET A 283 8.74 2.80 -6.71
CA MET A 283 8.10 2.67 -8.00
C MET A 283 8.10 4.00 -8.75
N SER A 284 8.39 3.96 -10.05
CA SER A 284 8.43 5.12 -10.95
C SER A 284 7.02 5.54 -11.42
N VAL A 285 6.08 5.64 -10.49
CA VAL A 285 4.71 6.09 -10.76
C VAL A 285 4.72 7.60 -11.00
N PRO A 286 4.29 8.08 -12.19
CA PRO A 286 4.32 9.49 -12.52
C PRO A 286 3.21 10.25 -11.79
N PHE A 287 3.51 11.47 -11.36
CA PHE A 287 2.54 12.42 -10.81
C PHE A 287 3.00 13.87 -11.02
N TYR A 288 2.05 14.80 -11.08
CA TYR A 288 2.37 16.22 -11.07
C TYR A 288 3.08 16.62 -9.77
N HIS A 289 4.17 17.36 -9.87
CA HIS A 289 4.85 17.92 -8.72
C HIS A 289 5.58 19.23 -9.00
N ASN A 290 5.85 19.99 -7.94
CA ASN A 290 6.71 21.16 -7.99
C ASN A 290 7.45 21.32 -6.65
N ALA A 291 8.72 20.92 -6.62
CA ALA A 291 9.55 20.97 -5.40
C ALA A 291 9.79 22.40 -4.88
N LYS A 292 9.59 23.44 -5.71
CA LYS A 292 9.69 24.85 -5.31
C LYS A 292 8.42 25.35 -4.63
N LYS A 293 7.27 24.66 -4.78
CA LYS A 293 5.95 25.06 -4.25
C LYS A 293 5.37 23.99 -3.31
N THR A 294 5.92 23.87 -2.11
CA THR A 294 5.55 22.82 -1.15
C THR A 294 4.53 23.23 -0.08
N LYS A 295 4.26 24.53 0.08
CA LYS A 295 3.37 25.04 1.14
C LYS A 295 1.91 24.65 0.86
N LYS A 296 1.28 23.91 1.79
CA LYS A 296 -0.11 23.42 1.68
C LYS A 296 -0.37 22.62 0.39
N ARG A 297 0.65 21.90 -0.09
CA ARG A 297 0.54 21.04 -1.28
C ARG A 297 1.04 19.64 -0.94
N TRP A 298 0.30 18.67 -1.44
CA TRP A 298 0.57 17.25 -1.26
C TRP A 298 0.79 16.64 -2.63
N TYR A 299 1.93 15.99 -2.82
CA TYR A 299 2.34 15.44 -4.10
C TYR A 299 2.46 13.92 -4.02
N GLY A 300 2.06 13.25 -5.10
CA GLY A 300 2.17 11.81 -5.28
C GLY A 300 0.95 11.00 -4.86
N PRO A 301 1.03 9.67 -5.01
CA PRO A 301 -0.08 8.76 -4.79
C PRO A 301 -0.56 8.69 -3.33
N GLU A 302 -1.88 8.61 -3.14
CA GLU A 302 -2.54 8.43 -1.84
C GLU A 302 -3.64 7.36 -1.93
N ASP A 303 -4.13 6.90 -0.77
CA ASP A 303 -5.24 5.94 -0.62
C ASP A 303 -5.12 4.70 -1.53
N THR A 304 -3.93 4.07 -1.56
CA THR A 304 -3.54 3.04 -2.52
C THR A 304 -4.19 1.68 -2.28
N ARG A 305 -4.62 1.00 -3.35
CA ARG A 305 -5.16 -0.38 -3.35
C ARG A 305 -4.49 -1.20 -4.42
N LEU A 306 -4.09 -2.43 -4.10
CA LEU A 306 -3.39 -3.32 -5.02
C LEU A 306 -4.25 -4.55 -5.29
N LEU A 307 -4.43 -4.89 -6.56
CA LEU A 307 -5.21 -6.04 -7.02
C LEU A 307 -4.42 -6.80 -8.08
N LEU A 308 -4.74 -8.08 -8.26
CA LEU A 308 -4.30 -8.84 -9.43
C LEU A 308 -5.36 -8.81 -10.51
N SER A 309 -4.91 -8.56 -11.73
CA SER A 309 -5.68 -8.68 -12.97
C SER A 309 -5.07 -9.75 -13.86
N LYS A 310 -5.86 -10.48 -14.64
CA LYS A 310 -5.34 -11.34 -15.69
C LYS A 310 -5.27 -10.56 -17.01
N ASN A 311 -4.08 -10.42 -17.59
CA ASN A 311 -3.91 -9.66 -18.83
C ASN A 311 -4.23 -10.46 -20.10
N GLU A 312 -4.05 -9.83 -21.26
CA GLU A 312 -4.27 -10.38 -22.60
C GLU A 312 -3.34 -11.55 -22.98
N TYR A 313 -2.28 -11.79 -22.21
CA TYR A 313 -1.39 -12.94 -22.37
C TYR A 313 -1.72 -14.07 -21.39
N GLY A 314 -2.63 -13.80 -20.44
CA GLY A 314 -3.00 -14.69 -19.36
C GLY A 314 -2.10 -14.61 -18.13
N ASP A 315 -1.21 -13.62 -18.05
CA ASP A 315 -0.40 -13.36 -16.87
C ASP A 315 -1.22 -12.63 -15.79
N GLU A 316 -0.96 -12.97 -14.54
CA GLU A 316 -1.42 -12.18 -13.40
C GLU A 316 -0.52 -10.94 -13.26
N GLU A 317 -1.10 -9.76 -13.43
CA GLU A 317 -0.42 -8.47 -13.31
C GLU A 317 -0.96 -7.66 -12.11
N PRO A 318 -0.08 -7.07 -11.29
CA PRO A 318 -0.47 -6.19 -10.19
C PRO A 318 -0.87 -4.80 -10.70
N ILE A 319 -2.10 -4.42 -10.38
CA ILE A 319 -2.71 -3.12 -10.69
C ILE A 319 -2.89 -2.35 -9.39
N ILE A 320 -2.37 -1.12 -9.36
CA ILE A 320 -2.54 -0.21 -8.23
C ILE A 320 -3.56 0.86 -8.57
N ILE A 321 -4.59 1.02 -7.74
CA ILE A 321 -5.51 2.16 -7.81
C ILE A 321 -5.10 3.13 -6.70
N PHE A 322 -5.06 4.42 -7.01
CA PHE A 322 -4.71 5.48 -6.05
C PHE A 322 -5.41 6.77 -6.44
N ASN A 323 -5.39 7.76 -5.54
CA ASN A 323 -5.72 9.13 -5.92
C ASN A 323 -4.50 10.04 -5.78
N ALA A 324 -4.43 11.08 -6.60
CA ALA A 324 -3.33 12.02 -6.57
C ALA A 324 -3.79 13.41 -7.03
N PHE A 325 -3.13 14.44 -6.52
CA PHE A 325 -3.30 15.79 -7.05
C PHE A 325 -2.61 15.92 -8.41
N HIS A 326 -3.35 16.42 -9.39
CA HIS A 326 -2.84 16.71 -10.73
C HIS A 326 -3.35 18.07 -11.23
N ARG A 327 -2.83 18.52 -12.37
CA ARG A 327 -3.27 19.74 -13.03
C ARG A 327 -3.76 19.47 -14.44
N GLN A 328 -4.76 20.24 -14.84
CA GLN A 328 -5.35 20.22 -16.18
C GLN A 328 -5.35 21.63 -16.75
N VAL A 329 -5.21 21.76 -18.08
CA VAL A 329 -5.34 23.06 -18.77
C VAL A 329 -6.78 23.55 -18.60
N PHE A 330 -6.94 24.71 -17.97
CA PHE A 330 -8.24 25.34 -17.72
C PHE A 330 -8.55 26.43 -18.74
N LYS A 331 -7.53 27.19 -19.16
CA LYS A 331 -7.67 28.24 -20.17
C LYS A 331 -6.43 28.27 -21.05
N THR A 332 -6.64 28.37 -22.36
CA THR A 332 -5.61 28.65 -23.36
C THR A 332 -5.81 30.04 -23.93
N VAL A 333 -4.73 30.73 -24.31
CA VAL A 333 -4.76 31.89 -25.22
C VAL A 333 -4.05 31.53 -26.51
N GLU A 334 -4.42 32.20 -27.58
CA GLU A 334 -3.76 32.05 -28.87
C GLU A 334 -2.57 33.01 -28.92
N ASN A 335 -1.38 32.51 -29.22
CA ASN A 335 -0.20 33.33 -29.39
C ASN A 335 -0.23 34.04 -30.77
N ALA A 336 0.75 34.92 -31.03
CA ALA A 336 0.82 35.65 -32.29
C ALA A 336 1.01 34.75 -33.54
N ALA A 337 1.37 33.48 -33.35
CA ALA A 337 1.53 32.47 -34.40
C ALA A 337 0.27 31.60 -34.59
N GLY A 338 -0.82 31.85 -33.86
CA GLY A 338 -2.06 31.06 -33.94
C GLY A 338 -2.06 29.80 -33.06
N GLU A 339 -1.04 29.59 -32.23
CA GLU A 339 -0.92 28.40 -31.40
C GLU A 339 -1.57 28.61 -30.03
N LYS A 340 -2.32 27.61 -29.56
CA LYS A 340 -3.00 27.66 -28.25
C LYS A 340 -2.04 27.33 -27.12
N GLU A 341 -1.69 28.34 -26.33
CA GLU A 341 -0.84 28.21 -25.15
C GLU A 341 -1.65 28.21 -23.84
N PRO A 342 -1.38 27.30 -22.91
CA PRO A 342 -2.07 27.24 -21.62
C PRO A 342 -1.67 28.40 -20.70
N VAL A 343 -2.65 29.23 -20.30
CA VAL A 343 -2.43 30.38 -19.38
C VAL A 343 -2.93 30.13 -17.97
N LYS A 344 -3.82 29.14 -17.77
CA LYS A 344 -4.36 28.83 -16.45
C LYS A 344 -4.57 27.35 -16.29
N TYR A 345 -4.21 26.84 -15.12
CA TYR A 345 -4.41 25.45 -14.73
C TYR A 345 -5.48 25.32 -13.66
N ALA A 346 -6.26 24.25 -13.74
CA ALA A 346 -7.12 23.79 -12.67
C ALA A 346 -6.49 22.56 -11.99
N PHE A 347 -6.67 22.45 -10.68
CA PHE A 347 -6.13 21.37 -9.86
C PHE A 347 -7.26 20.49 -9.35
N TYR A 348 -7.06 19.17 -9.47
CA TYR A 348 -8.01 18.13 -9.09
C TYR A 348 -7.28 17.04 -8.30
N ARG A 349 -7.99 16.38 -7.38
CA ARG A 349 -7.54 15.10 -6.80
C ARG A 349 -8.37 13.99 -7.42
N SER A 350 -7.80 13.31 -8.41
CA SER A 350 -8.52 12.32 -9.23
C SER A 350 -8.09 10.91 -8.92
N MET A 351 -8.90 9.94 -9.37
CA MET A 351 -8.55 8.52 -9.32
C MET A 351 -7.65 8.13 -10.49
N PHE A 352 -6.64 7.33 -10.20
CA PHE A 352 -5.69 6.81 -11.17
C PHE A 352 -5.55 5.31 -11.01
N MET A 353 -5.32 4.65 -12.13
CA MET A 353 -4.94 3.26 -12.20
C MET A 353 -3.52 3.15 -12.75
N GLY A 354 -2.64 2.48 -12.02
CA GLY A 354 -1.24 2.23 -12.37
C GLY A 354 -0.98 0.76 -12.63
N TYR A 355 -0.27 0.48 -13.72
CA TYR A 355 0.19 -0.86 -14.09
C TYR A 355 1.64 -1.00 -13.63
N LEU A 356 1.91 -1.83 -12.63
CA LEU A 356 3.27 -1.91 -12.07
C LEU A 356 4.25 -2.59 -13.02
N PHE A 357 3.76 -3.43 -13.95
CA PHE A 357 4.56 -4.17 -14.94
C PHE A 357 4.34 -3.68 -16.38
N ARG A 358 3.72 -2.51 -16.57
CA ARG A 358 3.66 -1.85 -17.88
C ARG A 358 4.28 -0.47 -17.77
N TYR A 359 4.93 -0.02 -18.83
CA TYR A 359 5.63 1.25 -18.85
C TYR A 359 5.03 2.23 -19.86
N GLN A 360 5.27 3.51 -19.64
CA GLN A 360 4.93 4.60 -20.54
C GLN A 360 6.10 5.57 -20.63
N ARG A 361 6.16 6.34 -21.73
CA ARG A 361 7.12 7.43 -21.89
C ARG A 361 6.45 8.77 -21.59
N GLY A 362 7.05 9.56 -20.72
CA GLY A 362 6.49 10.83 -20.26
C GLY A 362 5.34 10.70 -19.26
N LYS A 363 4.83 11.85 -18.83
CA LYS A 363 3.83 12.00 -17.75
C LYS A 363 2.67 12.93 -18.14
N GLN A 364 2.30 12.94 -19.42
CA GLN A 364 1.31 13.88 -19.98
C GLN A 364 -0.08 13.70 -19.33
N ASN A 365 -0.43 12.46 -19.02
CA ASN A 365 -1.65 12.04 -18.31
C ASN A 365 -1.80 12.63 -16.89
N VAL A 366 -0.71 13.07 -16.26
CA VAL A 366 -0.73 13.61 -14.88
C VAL A 366 -0.28 15.07 -14.79
N ASP A 367 0.36 15.62 -15.83
CA ASP A 367 0.97 16.96 -15.82
C ASP A 367 0.53 17.87 -16.99
N ALA A 368 -0.54 17.49 -17.71
CA ALA A 368 -1.05 18.26 -18.85
C ALA A 368 0.02 18.55 -19.93
N GLY A 369 1.00 17.65 -20.09
CA GLY A 369 1.99 17.66 -21.18
C GLY A 369 3.03 18.79 -21.13
N GLN A 370 3.22 19.45 -19.98
CA GLN A 370 4.09 20.62 -19.88
C GLN A 370 5.57 20.32 -19.65
N ASP A 371 5.89 19.20 -19.00
CA ASP A 371 7.29 18.90 -18.67
C ASP A 371 7.99 18.22 -19.85
N ASN A 372 8.56 19.04 -20.75
CA ASN A 372 9.33 18.56 -21.90
C ASN A 372 10.51 17.67 -21.50
N ARG A 373 11.06 17.84 -20.28
CA ARG A 373 12.16 17.01 -19.76
C ARG A 373 11.72 15.57 -19.54
N ALA A 374 10.44 15.34 -19.25
CA ALA A 374 9.88 14.02 -19.02
C ALA A 374 9.59 13.26 -20.33
N LEU A 375 9.60 13.91 -21.50
CA LEU A 375 9.20 13.29 -22.79
C LEU A 375 10.01 12.06 -23.18
N LYS A 376 11.24 11.92 -22.68
CA LYS A 376 12.12 10.77 -22.94
C LYS A 376 12.25 9.84 -21.73
N THR A 377 11.62 10.17 -20.61
CA THR A 377 11.74 9.43 -19.36
C THR A 377 10.70 8.31 -19.30
N ARG A 378 11.15 7.10 -18.96
CA ARG A 378 10.28 5.94 -18.75
C ARG A 378 9.66 5.98 -17.35
N TYR A 379 8.37 5.75 -17.25
CA TYR A 379 7.61 5.66 -16.01
C TYR A 379 6.74 4.40 -16.01
N ASN A 380 6.23 3.99 -14.85
CA ASN A 380 5.12 3.04 -14.80
C ASN A 380 3.90 3.62 -15.52
N LYS A 381 3.19 2.81 -16.31
CA LYS A 381 1.97 3.24 -17.01
C LYS A 381 0.90 3.59 -15.98
N VAL A 382 0.33 4.77 -16.11
CA VAL A 382 -0.79 5.27 -15.31
C VAL A 382 -1.88 5.80 -16.23
N VAL A 383 -3.13 5.64 -15.85
CA VAL A 383 -4.27 6.22 -16.56
C VAL A 383 -5.21 6.90 -15.57
N GLU A 384 -5.75 8.07 -15.95
CA GLU A 384 -6.81 8.73 -15.19
C GLU A 384 -8.12 7.96 -15.38
N LEU A 385 -8.83 7.64 -14.29
CA LEU A 385 -10.17 7.05 -14.37
C LEU A 385 -11.19 8.18 -14.54
N ARG A 386 -11.90 8.21 -15.68
CA ARG A 386 -12.82 9.30 -16.02
C ARG A 386 -14.26 8.81 -16.16
N ILE A 387 -15.15 9.40 -15.37
CA ILE A 387 -16.58 9.07 -15.42
C ILE A 387 -17.21 9.67 -16.67
N GLU A 388 -17.82 8.83 -17.50
CA GLU A 388 -18.51 9.22 -18.73
C GLU A 388 -19.73 10.11 -18.42
N GLY A 389 -20.00 11.08 -19.31
CA GLY A 389 -21.17 11.95 -19.20
C GLY A 389 -21.12 13.01 -18.09
N GLN A 390 -19.99 13.19 -17.40
CA GLN A 390 -19.81 14.28 -16.45
C GLN A 390 -19.26 15.55 -17.11
N GLU A 391 -20.11 16.58 -17.26
CA GLU A 391 -19.71 17.88 -17.79
C GLU A 391 -18.68 18.61 -16.89
N GLN A 392 -18.79 18.42 -15.57
CA GLN A 392 -17.88 19.02 -14.59
C GLN A 392 -17.08 17.97 -13.83
N ARG A 393 -15.75 18.09 -13.88
CA ARG A 393 -14.81 17.27 -13.10
C ARG A 393 -15.01 17.49 -11.60
N GLN A 394 -15.10 16.39 -10.85
CA GLN A 394 -15.11 16.45 -9.39
C GLN A 394 -13.77 16.97 -8.88
N LYS A 395 -13.80 17.91 -7.93
CA LYS A 395 -12.55 18.47 -7.36
C LYS A 395 -11.75 17.42 -6.58
N VAL A 396 -12.44 16.47 -5.95
CA VAL A 396 -11.85 15.45 -5.07
C VAL A 396 -12.57 14.11 -5.24
N GLU A 397 -11.81 13.09 -5.59
CA GLU A 397 -12.24 11.70 -5.70
C GLU A 397 -11.43 10.84 -4.71
N LYS A 398 -12.10 10.29 -3.69
CA LYS A 398 -11.48 9.50 -2.61
C LYS A 398 -12.50 8.58 -1.96
N ASN A 399 -12.04 7.67 -1.10
CA ASN A 399 -12.87 6.71 -0.36
C ASN A 399 -13.61 5.68 -1.24
N TRP A 400 -13.15 5.44 -2.46
CA TRP A 400 -13.65 4.41 -3.37
C TRP A 400 -13.11 3.02 -2.99
N THR A 401 -13.66 1.97 -3.60
CA THR A 401 -13.27 0.58 -3.33
C THR A 401 -13.24 -0.23 -4.63
N PRO A 402 -12.06 -0.69 -5.09
CA PRO A 402 -11.92 -1.39 -6.37
C PRO A 402 -12.17 -2.90 -6.21
N PHE A 403 -12.57 -3.55 -7.31
CA PHE A 403 -12.72 -5.00 -7.39
C PHE A 403 -12.70 -5.49 -8.84
N ILE A 404 -12.45 -6.79 -9.00
CA ILE A 404 -12.53 -7.51 -10.28
C ILE A 404 -13.77 -8.40 -10.27
N ASN A 405 -14.45 -8.52 -11.41
CA ASN A 405 -15.54 -9.47 -11.62
C ASN A 405 -15.05 -10.64 -12.49
N PRO A 406 -14.72 -11.81 -11.90
CA PRO A 406 -14.22 -12.95 -12.66
C PRO A 406 -15.19 -13.45 -13.74
N SER A 407 -16.50 -13.30 -13.51
CA SER A 407 -17.54 -13.68 -14.48
C SER A 407 -17.51 -12.83 -15.76
N GLY A 408 -16.86 -11.66 -15.71
CA GLY A 408 -16.65 -10.78 -16.85
C GLY A 408 -15.52 -11.18 -17.79
N ARG A 409 -14.71 -12.20 -17.44
CA ARG A 409 -13.62 -12.72 -18.27
C ARG A 409 -14.19 -13.45 -19.49
N LYS A 410 -14.45 -12.71 -20.56
CA LYS A 410 -14.90 -13.28 -21.83
C LYS A 410 -13.77 -14.05 -22.52
N SER A 411 -14.14 -15.06 -23.32
CA SER A 411 -13.23 -15.81 -24.20
C SER A 411 -12.73 -14.99 -25.41
N SER A 412 -13.07 -13.69 -25.52
CA SER A 412 -12.78 -12.81 -26.67
C SER A 412 -11.31 -12.39 -26.79
N VAL A 413 -10.55 -12.45 -25.69
CA VAL A 413 -9.11 -12.20 -25.67
C VAL A 413 -8.40 -13.56 -25.69
N LEU A 414 -7.31 -13.70 -26.46
CA LEU A 414 -6.46 -14.89 -26.39
C LEU A 414 -6.16 -15.19 -24.90
N ASN A 415 -6.57 -16.37 -24.41
CA ASN A 415 -6.43 -16.83 -23.01
C ASN A 415 -7.39 -16.22 -21.94
N GLY A 416 -8.39 -15.40 -22.31
CA GLY A 416 -9.50 -14.96 -21.44
C GLY A 416 -9.12 -14.07 -20.24
N GLY A 417 -8.65 -12.85 -20.52
CA GLY A 417 -8.24 -11.85 -19.51
C GLY A 417 -9.37 -10.95 -18.97
N ASP A 418 -9.02 -10.13 -17.98
CA ASP A 418 -9.88 -9.11 -17.37
C ASP A 418 -9.92 -7.85 -18.25
N GLU A 419 -11.06 -7.60 -18.91
CA GLU A 419 -11.24 -6.43 -19.78
C GLU A 419 -11.58 -5.14 -18.99
N HIS A 420 -12.13 -5.28 -17.79
CA HIS A 420 -12.66 -4.18 -16.99
C HIS A 420 -12.31 -4.30 -15.52
N ILE A 421 -12.14 -3.15 -14.86
CA ILE A 421 -12.10 -3.04 -13.40
C ILE A 421 -13.36 -2.34 -12.91
N TYR A 422 -13.83 -2.72 -11.72
CA TYR A 422 -15.03 -2.16 -11.14
C TYR A 422 -14.66 -1.35 -9.89
N ILE A 423 -15.35 -0.23 -9.69
CA ILE A 423 -15.11 0.67 -8.56
C ILE A 423 -16.45 0.92 -7.86
N VAL A 424 -16.57 0.53 -6.60
CA VAL A 424 -17.59 1.12 -5.72
C VAL A 424 -17.16 2.55 -5.47
N TYR A 425 -17.75 3.48 -6.22
CA TYR A 425 -17.44 4.90 -6.14
C TYR A 425 -18.05 5.53 -4.88
N GLN A 426 -19.18 5.01 -4.44
CA GLN A 426 -19.86 5.49 -3.24
C GLN A 426 -20.63 4.36 -2.55
N TRP A 427 -20.49 4.25 -1.22
CA TRP A 427 -21.15 3.23 -0.40
C TRP A 427 -22.54 3.65 0.10
N ASP A 428 -22.68 4.89 0.57
CA ASP A 428 -23.99 5.46 0.93
C ASP A 428 -24.72 5.89 -0.35
N ASN A 429 -25.90 5.34 -0.63
CA ASN A 429 -26.52 5.32 -1.96
C ASN A 429 -25.59 4.70 -3.00
N LEU A 430 -25.51 3.37 -2.96
CA LEU A 430 -24.52 2.58 -3.69
C LEU A 430 -24.40 3.02 -5.17
N LYS A 431 -23.19 3.39 -5.57
CA LYS A 431 -22.84 3.75 -6.95
C LYS A 431 -21.61 2.97 -7.40
N ILE A 432 -21.75 2.23 -8.48
CA ILE A 432 -20.69 1.36 -9.02
C ILE A 432 -20.34 1.79 -10.44
N LEU A 433 -19.04 1.89 -10.68
CA LEU A 433 -18.45 2.18 -11.98
C LEU A 433 -17.87 0.91 -12.57
N LYS A 434 -17.92 0.80 -13.90
CA LYS A 434 -17.19 -0.15 -14.72
C LYS A 434 -16.23 0.62 -15.61
N CYS A 435 -14.93 0.40 -15.44
CA CYS A 435 -13.87 1.14 -16.09
C CYS A 435 -13.09 0.23 -17.05
N GLU A 436 -12.63 0.78 -18.17
CA GLU A 436 -11.74 0.10 -19.11
C GLU A 436 -10.41 -0.29 -18.46
N LEU A 437 -10.01 -1.55 -18.58
CA LEU A 437 -8.73 -2.06 -18.07
C LEU A 437 -7.79 -2.36 -19.25
N ALA A 438 -7.99 -3.46 -19.95
CA ALA A 438 -7.07 -3.94 -21.00
C ALA A 438 -6.82 -2.90 -22.12
N ASN A 439 -7.85 -2.14 -22.51
CA ASN A 439 -7.79 -1.21 -23.65
C ASN A 439 -7.54 0.26 -23.25
N ALA A 440 -7.26 0.53 -21.97
CA ALA A 440 -7.08 1.91 -21.50
C ALA A 440 -5.87 2.58 -22.18
N LYS A 441 -6.10 3.75 -22.79
CA LYS A 441 -5.09 4.55 -23.49
C LYS A 441 -4.42 5.53 -22.51
N GLN A 442 -4.67 6.83 -22.68
CA GLN A 442 -4.17 7.87 -21.77
C GLN A 442 -5.10 8.04 -20.55
N ASP A 443 -6.39 7.82 -20.78
CA ASP A 443 -7.46 7.74 -19.80
C ASP A 443 -8.22 6.42 -19.93
N SER A 444 -8.93 6.05 -18.86
CA SER A 444 -9.86 4.93 -18.81
C SER A 444 -11.27 5.48 -18.69
N THR A 445 -12.14 5.11 -19.62
CA THR A 445 -13.56 5.48 -19.56
C THR A 445 -14.28 4.65 -18.51
N CYS A 446 -15.01 5.30 -17.62
CA CYS A 446 -15.77 4.68 -16.53
C CYS A 446 -17.27 4.94 -16.67
N GLN A 447 -18.02 3.87 -16.90
CA GLN A 447 -19.49 3.89 -17.01
C GLN A 447 -20.14 3.66 -15.65
N VAL A 448 -21.21 4.38 -15.34
CA VAL A 448 -22.04 4.12 -14.17
C VAL A 448 -22.96 2.95 -14.50
N ILE A 449 -22.67 1.76 -13.97
CA ILE A 449 -23.46 0.54 -14.25
C ILE A 449 -24.55 0.28 -13.20
N PHE A 450 -24.42 0.88 -12.03
CA PHE A 450 -25.40 0.75 -10.96
C PHE A 450 -25.44 2.03 -10.12
N LYS A 451 -26.64 2.45 -9.77
CA LYS A 451 -26.90 3.60 -8.90
C LYS A 451 -28.21 3.37 -8.14
N GLN A 452 -28.15 3.31 -6.82
CA GLN A 452 -29.32 3.02 -6.00
C GLN A 452 -30.36 4.16 -6.01
N ASN A 453 -29.93 5.42 -5.93
CA ASN A 453 -30.80 6.60 -5.89
C ASN A 453 -30.19 7.79 -6.64
N ASN A 454 -31.01 8.76 -7.02
CA ASN A 454 -30.55 9.95 -7.75
C ASN A 454 -29.97 11.08 -6.90
N ASP A 455 -30.11 11.02 -5.57
CA ASP A 455 -29.68 12.08 -4.67
C ASP A 455 -28.16 12.28 -4.64
N VAL A 456 -27.74 13.54 -4.70
CA VAL A 456 -26.37 13.98 -4.42
C VAL A 456 -26.14 13.86 -2.91
N SER A 457 -25.77 12.67 -2.46
CA SER A 457 -25.48 12.43 -1.05
C SER A 457 -24.07 12.89 -0.69
N LYS A 458 -23.93 13.46 0.52
CA LYS A 458 -22.63 13.74 1.13
C LYS A 458 -21.91 12.41 1.35
N VAL A 459 -20.57 12.43 1.34
CA VAL A 459 -19.75 11.25 1.68
C VAL A 459 -20.18 10.72 3.06
N GLY A 460 -20.72 9.50 3.05
CA GLY A 460 -21.22 8.84 4.26
C GLY A 460 -20.13 8.50 5.28
N PRO A 461 -20.53 8.08 6.48
CA PRO A 461 -19.62 7.62 7.54
C PRO A 461 -18.91 6.31 7.16
N VAL A 462 -19.52 5.47 6.32
CA VAL A 462 -18.87 4.28 5.76
C VAL A 462 -18.12 4.68 4.49
N ARG A 463 -16.82 4.38 4.47
CA ARG A 463 -15.87 4.79 3.42
C ARG A 463 -15.11 3.57 2.91
N GLY A 464 -14.39 3.75 1.81
CA GLY A 464 -13.49 2.73 1.32
C GLY A 464 -12.50 2.23 2.38
N GLY A 465 -12.20 0.94 2.30
CA GLY A 465 -11.16 0.24 3.05
C GLY A 465 -10.39 -0.61 2.04
N THR A 466 -10.25 -1.91 2.20
CA THR A 466 -9.59 -2.80 1.23
C THR A 466 -10.25 -2.77 -0.16
N GLU A 467 -9.57 -3.31 -1.16
CA GLU A 467 -10.21 -3.90 -2.33
C GLU A 467 -11.22 -5.01 -1.94
N LEU A 468 -12.15 -5.34 -2.84
CA LEU A 468 -13.03 -6.50 -2.66
C LEU A 468 -12.47 -7.70 -3.41
N ILE A 469 -12.48 -8.85 -2.74
CA ILE A 469 -12.10 -10.13 -3.31
C ILE A 469 -13.35 -10.95 -3.66
N PRO A 470 -13.39 -11.59 -4.84
CA PRO A 470 -14.51 -12.44 -5.22
C PRO A 470 -14.50 -13.75 -4.42
N ILE A 471 -15.67 -14.22 -4.02
CA ILE A 471 -15.87 -15.50 -3.34
C ILE A 471 -16.99 -16.29 -4.00
N THR A 472 -16.82 -17.61 -4.08
CA THR A 472 -17.87 -18.51 -4.57
C THR A 472 -18.72 -18.99 -3.40
N THR A 473 -20.02 -18.78 -3.47
CA THR A 473 -21.02 -19.18 -2.47
C THR A 473 -22.01 -20.16 -3.08
N LYS A 474 -22.84 -20.83 -2.25
CA LYS A 474 -23.94 -21.70 -2.72
C LYS A 474 -25.26 -20.93 -2.94
N SER A 475 -25.22 -19.60 -3.01
CA SER A 475 -26.42 -18.76 -3.14
C SER A 475 -26.88 -18.65 -4.60
N ASN A 476 -28.04 -18.06 -4.83
CA ASN A 476 -28.55 -17.76 -6.17
C ASN A 476 -27.96 -16.49 -6.80
N LEU A 477 -26.95 -15.88 -6.17
CA LEU A 477 -26.26 -14.70 -6.69
C LEU A 477 -25.27 -15.09 -7.78
N ASP A 478 -25.08 -14.23 -8.77
CA ASP A 478 -24.14 -14.49 -9.87
C ASP A 478 -22.69 -14.35 -9.40
N GLN A 479 -22.44 -13.39 -8.50
CA GLN A 479 -21.14 -13.18 -7.88
C GLN A 479 -21.29 -12.52 -6.50
N VAL A 480 -20.42 -12.92 -5.57
CA VAL A 480 -20.29 -12.33 -4.24
C VAL A 480 -18.87 -11.80 -4.05
N TRP A 481 -18.74 -10.65 -3.40
CA TRP A 481 -17.45 -10.11 -2.97
C TRP A 481 -17.44 -9.80 -1.49
N ILE A 482 -16.27 -9.94 -0.90
CA ILE A 482 -16.01 -9.58 0.49
C ILE A 482 -14.82 -8.63 0.60
N GLY A 483 -14.74 -7.92 1.71
CA GLY A 483 -13.64 -7.02 2.01
C GLY A 483 -13.81 -6.39 3.39
N PHE A 484 -13.03 -5.35 3.65
CA PHE A 484 -13.14 -4.57 4.88
C PHE A 484 -13.17 -3.08 4.54
N LEU A 485 -14.30 -2.43 4.81
CA LEU A 485 -14.47 -0.98 4.71
C LEU A 485 -13.92 -0.27 5.94
N ARG A 486 -14.01 1.06 5.95
CA ARG A 486 -13.65 1.87 7.10
C ARG A 486 -14.80 2.78 7.51
N ALA A 487 -15.30 2.64 8.73
CA ALA A 487 -16.17 3.63 9.35
C ALA A 487 -15.35 4.82 9.83
N HIS A 488 -15.85 6.03 9.57
CA HIS A 488 -15.36 7.30 10.09
C HIS A 488 -16.44 7.93 10.94
N ILE A 489 -16.25 7.89 12.26
CA ILE A 489 -17.18 8.47 13.22
C ILE A 489 -16.56 9.74 13.80
N ASP A 490 -17.22 10.88 13.59
CA ASP A 490 -16.76 12.19 14.05
C ASP A 490 -17.10 12.42 15.53
N LYS A 491 -16.20 13.09 16.25
CA LYS A 491 -16.38 13.57 17.63
C LYS A 491 -16.96 12.51 18.58
N CYS A 492 -16.40 11.31 18.56
CA CYS A 492 -16.85 10.20 19.39
C CYS A 492 -15.74 9.70 20.31
N GLY A 493 -16.14 9.04 21.41
CA GLY A 493 -15.20 8.58 22.43
C GLY A 493 -14.41 9.75 23.04
N CYS A 494 -13.11 9.57 23.17
CA CYS A 494 -12.18 10.55 23.72
C CYS A 494 -11.43 11.38 22.66
N GLY A 495 -11.72 11.18 21.36
CA GLY A 495 -10.96 11.74 20.24
C GLY A 495 -11.76 12.66 19.32
N LYS A 496 -11.08 13.29 18.34
CA LYS A 496 -11.73 14.12 17.31
C LYS A 496 -12.52 13.29 16.31
N ALA A 497 -12.02 12.10 15.99
CA ALA A 497 -12.66 11.13 15.10
C ALA A 497 -12.11 9.73 15.37
N MET A 498 -12.86 8.70 15.02
CA MET A 498 -12.42 7.31 15.07
C MET A 498 -12.56 6.66 13.70
N TYR A 499 -11.53 5.90 13.32
CA TYR A 499 -11.54 5.05 12.14
C TYR A 499 -11.41 3.59 12.55
N ARG A 500 -12.32 2.73 12.08
CA ARG A 500 -12.31 1.28 12.33
C ARG A 500 -12.68 0.49 11.09
N PRO A 501 -12.13 -0.74 10.93
CA PRO A 501 -12.59 -1.68 9.92
C PRO A 501 -14.06 -2.09 10.08
N ASN A 502 -14.74 -2.37 8.97
CA ASN A 502 -16.06 -2.99 8.91
C ASN A 502 -16.04 -4.09 7.84
N PHE A 503 -16.36 -5.33 8.18
CA PHE A 503 -16.49 -6.42 7.22
C PHE A 503 -17.72 -6.22 6.32
N ILE A 504 -17.56 -6.48 5.03
CA ILE A 504 -18.57 -6.22 4.01
C ILE A 504 -18.84 -7.47 3.16
N VAL A 505 -20.12 -7.68 2.80
CA VAL A 505 -20.55 -8.63 1.77
C VAL A 505 -21.38 -7.89 0.71
N LEU A 506 -20.88 -7.87 -0.53
CA LEU A 506 -21.55 -7.31 -1.69
C LEU A 506 -22.02 -8.45 -2.61
N GLY A 507 -23.26 -8.41 -3.09
CA GLY A 507 -23.80 -9.39 -4.03
C GLY A 507 -24.24 -8.75 -5.35
N GLU A 508 -24.06 -9.49 -6.45
CA GLU A 508 -24.62 -9.20 -7.77
C GLU A 508 -25.65 -10.26 -8.18
N LYS A 509 -26.76 -9.81 -8.78
CA LYS A 509 -27.70 -10.64 -9.54
C LYS A 509 -28.22 -9.88 -10.75
N ASP A 510 -28.12 -10.46 -11.95
CA ASP A 510 -28.68 -9.94 -13.20
C ASP A 510 -28.26 -8.47 -13.45
N GLY A 511 -27.01 -8.13 -13.16
CA GLY A 511 -26.45 -6.78 -13.27
C GLY A 511 -26.91 -5.78 -12.19
N GLN A 512 -27.74 -6.21 -11.23
CA GLN A 512 -28.11 -5.44 -10.04
C GLN A 512 -27.15 -5.76 -8.89
N PHE A 513 -26.88 -4.75 -8.05
CA PHE A 513 -25.99 -4.88 -6.90
C PHE A 513 -26.74 -4.62 -5.61
N LYS A 514 -26.37 -5.35 -4.55
CA LYS A 514 -26.89 -5.13 -3.20
C LYS A 514 -25.78 -5.23 -2.18
N LEU A 515 -25.73 -4.20 -1.35
CA LEU A 515 -25.04 -4.25 -0.06
C LEU A 515 -25.75 -5.29 0.81
N SER A 516 -25.24 -6.52 0.84
CA SER A 516 -25.95 -7.66 1.45
C SER A 516 -25.83 -7.62 2.96
N HIS A 517 -24.60 -7.52 3.47
CA HIS A 517 -24.28 -7.47 4.89
C HIS A 517 -23.14 -6.49 5.15
N LEU A 518 -23.15 -5.84 6.30
CA LEU A 518 -22.09 -4.94 6.75
C LEU A 518 -21.94 -5.03 8.27
N SER A 519 -20.71 -5.14 8.77
CA SER A 519 -20.45 -5.16 10.21
C SER A 519 -20.41 -3.77 10.82
N SER A 520 -20.58 -3.68 12.15
CA SER A 520 -20.13 -2.52 12.93
C SER A 520 -18.60 -2.50 13.05
N SER A 521 -18.05 -1.47 13.71
CA SER A 521 -16.61 -1.28 13.97
C SER A 521 -15.95 -2.54 14.56
N ILE A 522 -14.86 -2.98 13.95
CA ILE A 522 -14.03 -4.12 14.39
C ILE A 522 -12.71 -3.59 14.99
N SER A 523 -12.27 -4.16 16.12
CA SER A 523 -10.97 -3.81 16.75
C SER A 523 -9.82 -4.76 16.37
N PHE A 524 -10.14 -6.02 16.03
CA PHE A 524 -9.18 -7.11 15.88
C PHE A 524 -8.28 -7.31 17.11
N ASN A 525 -8.75 -6.91 18.29
CA ASN A 525 -7.95 -6.87 19.53
C ASN A 525 -6.60 -6.13 19.37
N MET A 526 -6.53 -5.15 18.47
CA MET A 526 -5.34 -4.36 18.22
C MET A 526 -5.31 -3.10 19.09
N ALA A 527 -4.19 -2.85 19.75
CA ALA A 527 -3.92 -1.58 20.41
C ALA A 527 -3.68 -0.50 19.34
N VAL A 528 -4.29 0.68 19.51
CA VAL A 528 -4.18 1.77 18.54
C VAL A 528 -3.45 2.95 19.17
N ASP A 529 -2.23 3.20 18.69
CA ASP A 529 -1.40 4.33 19.09
C ASP A 529 -2.08 5.67 18.81
N GLY A 530 -1.67 6.68 19.57
CA GLY A 530 -2.10 8.06 19.33
C GLY A 530 -1.55 8.60 18.02
N TRP A 531 -2.39 9.32 17.27
CA TRP A 531 -2.01 9.78 15.93
C TRP A 531 -0.90 10.84 15.94
N LYS A 532 -0.91 11.77 16.91
CA LYS A 532 0.15 12.78 17.04
C LYS A 532 1.27 12.32 17.98
N TYR A 533 0.90 11.75 19.12
CA TYR A 533 1.79 11.26 20.17
C TYR A 533 1.39 9.84 20.53
N ALA A 534 2.28 8.86 20.32
CA ALA A 534 1.93 7.44 20.42
C ALA A 534 1.36 7.07 21.81
N GLU A 535 1.90 7.68 22.86
CA GLU A 535 1.55 7.46 24.25
C GLU A 535 0.20 8.08 24.67
N VAL A 536 -0.39 8.95 23.83
CA VAL A 536 -1.74 9.50 24.03
C VAL A 536 -2.65 8.82 23.02
N GLN A 537 -2.99 7.56 23.30
CA GLN A 537 -3.77 6.70 22.40
C GLN A 537 -5.13 7.31 22.03
N CYS A 538 -5.66 8.16 22.89
CA CYS A 538 -6.87 8.93 22.62
C CYS A 538 -6.79 10.34 23.19
N GLY A 539 -6.65 11.33 22.32
CA GLY A 539 -6.55 12.75 22.67
C GLY A 539 -7.66 13.58 22.03
N ARG A 540 -8.12 14.63 22.70
CA ARG A 540 -9.33 15.38 22.33
C ARG A 540 -9.29 15.94 20.89
N ARG A 541 -8.10 16.26 20.39
CA ARG A 541 -7.88 16.88 19.07
C ARG A 541 -7.35 15.92 18.03
N ASP A 542 -7.05 14.68 18.41
CA ASP A 542 -6.40 13.71 17.55
C ASP A 542 -7.41 12.66 17.08
N PRO A 543 -7.29 12.20 15.82
CA PRO A 543 -8.05 11.03 15.37
C PRO A 543 -7.44 9.76 15.98
N ASN A 544 -8.26 8.75 16.25
CA ASN A 544 -7.81 7.40 16.57
C ASN A 544 -8.02 6.52 15.33
N VAL A 545 -6.93 6.00 14.75
CA VAL A 545 -6.91 5.53 13.37
C VAL A 545 -6.45 4.08 13.27
N LEU A 546 -7.37 3.18 12.90
CA LEU A 546 -7.08 1.82 12.46
C LEU A 546 -7.72 1.62 11.08
N ILE A 547 -6.91 1.38 10.06
CA ILE A 547 -7.38 1.32 8.66
C ILE A 547 -7.06 -0.05 8.09
N PRO A 548 -8.04 -0.79 7.54
CA PRO A 548 -7.75 -1.96 6.73
C PRO A 548 -7.28 -1.50 5.34
N ASN A 549 -6.07 -1.90 4.95
CA ASN A 549 -5.41 -1.41 3.74
C ASN A 549 -5.60 -2.35 2.54
N GLY A 550 -5.43 -3.65 2.74
CA GLY A 550 -5.60 -4.66 1.70
C GLY A 550 -5.70 -6.08 2.23
N VAL A 551 -6.46 -6.92 1.52
CA VAL A 551 -6.54 -8.37 1.67
C VAL A 551 -5.38 -8.99 0.91
N SER A 552 -4.35 -9.39 1.64
CA SER A 552 -3.07 -9.81 1.05
C SER A 552 -3.03 -11.27 0.57
N MET A 553 -3.96 -12.08 1.09
CA MET A 553 -4.11 -13.49 0.75
C MET A 553 -5.53 -13.90 1.10
N TYR A 554 -6.14 -14.73 0.25
CA TYR A 554 -7.34 -15.47 0.62
C TYR A 554 -7.29 -16.90 0.05
N GLU A 555 -7.42 -17.88 0.94
CA GLU A 555 -7.25 -19.29 0.67
C GLU A 555 -8.56 -20.03 0.95
N PRO A 556 -9.53 -19.97 0.01
CA PRO A 556 -10.92 -20.32 0.27
C PRO A 556 -11.14 -21.77 0.69
N LYS A 557 -10.29 -22.70 0.24
CA LYS A 557 -10.41 -24.13 0.56
C LYS A 557 -10.04 -24.43 2.01
N ARG A 558 -9.10 -23.67 2.57
CA ARG A 558 -8.62 -23.83 3.94
C ARG A 558 -9.18 -22.75 4.89
N ASP A 559 -9.89 -21.78 4.33
CA ASP A 559 -10.57 -20.70 5.04
C ASP A 559 -9.64 -19.77 5.83
N TYR A 560 -8.55 -19.37 5.19
CA TYR A 560 -7.60 -18.38 5.72
C TYR A 560 -7.61 -17.11 4.89
N LEU A 561 -7.55 -15.97 5.56
CA LEU A 561 -7.40 -14.64 4.97
C LEU A 561 -6.27 -13.91 5.71
N SER A 562 -5.42 -13.21 4.97
CA SER A 562 -4.42 -12.31 5.58
C SER A 562 -4.80 -10.86 5.30
N LEU A 563 -4.80 -10.03 6.34
CA LEU A 563 -5.19 -8.63 6.27
C LEU A 563 -4.02 -7.75 6.72
N ILE A 564 -3.68 -6.75 5.91
CA ILE A 564 -2.76 -5.69 6.31
C ILE A 564 -3.56 -4.46 6.76
N LEU A 565 -3.22 -3.94 7.92
CA LEU A 565 -3.82 -2.74 8.51
C LEU A 565 -2.75 -1.72 8.87
N SER A 566 -3.08 -0.43 8.82
CA SER A 566 -2.21 0.61 9.37
C SER A 566 -2.75 1.13 10.70
N ILE A 567 -1.85 1.25 11.67
CA ILE A 567 -2.11 1.88 12.96
C ILE A 567 -1.61 3.32 12.88
N ALA A 568 -2.48 4.26 13.27
CA ALA A 568 -2.16 5.68 13.43
C ALA A 568 -1.55 6.35 12.17
N ASP A 569 -1.78 5.85 10.95
CA ASP A 569 -1.07 6.29 9.73
C ASP A 569 0.47 6.31 9.91
N LYS A 570 1.01 5.30 10.58
CA LYS A 570 2.43 5.27 10.95
C LYS A 570 3.13 3.98 10.55
N ASN A 571 2.53 2.83 10.87
CA ASN A 571 3.10 1.50 10.69
C ASN A 571 2.06 0.55 10.09
N ASP A 572 2.51 -0.40 9.29
CA ASP A 572 1.70 -1.51 8.78
C ASP A 572 1.78 -2.73 9.70
N ASN A 573 0.67 -3.44 9.83
CA ASN A 573 0.52 -4.62 10.68
C ASN A 573 -0.22 -5.72 9.92
N LEU A 574 0.23 -6.96 10.10
CA LEU A 574 -0.37 -8.16 9.53
C LEU A 574 -1.19 -8.90 10.60
N ILE A 575 -2.38 -9.34 10.22
CA ILE A 575 -3.13 -10.37 10.95
C ILE A 575 -3.56 -11.48 9.99
N HIS A 576 -3.73 -12.68 10.50
CA HIS A 576 -4.41 -13.76 9.81
C HIS A 576 -5.78 -13.99 10.44
N VAL A 577 -6.78 -14.23 9.60
CA VAL A 577 -8.17 -14.47 9.96
C VAL A 577 -8.57 -15.84 9.42
N GLU A 578 -9.06 -16.70 10.29
CA GLU A 578 -9.64 -18.01 9.95
C GLU A 578 -11.16 -17.95 10.12
N GLY A 579 -11.92 -18.59 9.23
CA GLY A 579 -13.37 -18.73 9.38
C GLY A 579 -14.21 -17.75 8.56
N VAL A 580 -13.61 -16.98 7.65
CA VAL A 580 -14.31 -15.98 6.83
C VAL A 580 -15.29 -16.65 5.85
N ARG A 581 -14.87 -17.75 5.20
CA ARG A 581 -15.71 -18.57 4.33
C ARG A 581 -16.87 -19.17 5.11
N LYS A 582 -16.59 -19.79 6.26
CA LYS A 582 -17.64 -20.32 7.15
C LYS A 582 -18.64 -19.24 7.57
N LEU A 583 -18.15 -18.04 7.91
CA LEU A 583 -19.00 -16.89 8.22
C LEU A 583 -19.92 -16.56 7.04
N VAL A 584 -19.37 -16.38 5.84
CA VAL A 584 -20.15 -16.01 4.64
C VAL A 584 -21.15 -17.09 4.25
N ASP A 585 -20.77 -18.36 4.28
CA ASP A 585 -21.65 -19.49 3.97
C ASP A 585 -22.82 -19.62 4.97
N SER A 586 -22.70 -19.02 6.16
CA SER A 586 -23.76 -18.99 7.17
C SER A 586 -24.74 -17.82 7.04
N LEU A 587 -24.56 -16.95 6.05
CA LEU A 587 -25.42 -15.79 5.80
C LEU A 587 -26.53 -16.14 4.81
N ASP A 588 -27.72 -15.54 4.99
CA ASP A 588 -28.78 -15.60 3.97
C ASP A 588 -28.47 -14.61 2.85
N LEU A 589 -27.87 -15.12 1.78
CA LEU A 589 -27.49 -14.35 0.61
C LEU A 589 -28.52 -14.43 -0.52
N ASN A 590 -29.67 -15.06 -0.30
CA ASN A 590 -30.63 -15.28 -1.37
C ASN A 590 -31.25 -13.96 -1.84
N TRP A 591 -31.22 -13.76 -3.15
CA TRP A 591 -31.89 -12.64 -3.80
C TRP A 591 -33.33 -13.03 -4.12
N VAL A 592 -34.29 -12.42 -3.41
CA VAL A 592 -35.71 -12.57 -3.73
C VAL A 592 -36.11 -11.42 -4.64
N ASN A 593 -36.43 -11.72 -5.90
CA ASN A 593 -37.01 -10.77 -6.84
C ASN A 593 -38.44 -10.44 -6.42
N SER A 594 -38.61 -9.57 -5.42
CA SER A 594 -39.93 -8.97 -5.22
C SER A 594 -40.07 -7.87 -6.26
N ALA A 595 -40.96 -8.06 -7.22
CA ALA A 595 -41.39 -7.00 -8.15
C ALA A 595 -41.95 -5.74 -7.43
N THR A 596 -42.05 -5.78 -6.11
CA THR A 596 -42.45 -4.70 -5.19
C THR A 596 -41.31 -4.05 -4.40
N THR A 597 -40.07 -4.56 -4.40
CA THR A 597 -38.93 -3.79 -3.86
C THR A 597 -38.33 -2.95 -4.96
N THR A 598 -39.09 -1.92 -5.36
CA THR A 598 -38.53 -0.77 -6.05
C THR A 598 -37.32 -0.27 -5.26
N ALA A 599 -36.30 0.21 -5.97
CA ALA A 599 -35.10 0.84 -5.44
C ALA A 599 -35.35 2.07 -4.50
N SER A 600 -36.59 2.30 -4.06
CA SER A 600 -37.07 3.46 -3.30
C SER A 600 -37.04 3.30 -1.78
N GLU A 601 -36.99 2.09 -1.22
CA GLU A 601 -36.91 1.94 0.24
C GLU A 601 -35.45 1.92 0.72
N LYS A 602 -35.06 2.99 1.41
CA LYS A 602 -33.75 3.14 2.02
C LYS A 602 -33.58 2.06 3.10
N SER A 603 -32.83 1.00 2.78
CA SER A 603 -32.45 -0.03 3.78
C SER A 603 -31.82 0.66 5.00
N PRO A 604 -32.29 0.37 6.23
CA PRO A 604 -31.74 0.96 7.44
C PRO A 604 -30.37 0.38 7.81
N LEU A 605 -29.81 -0.54 7.00
CA LEU A 605 -28.52 -1.19 7.22
C LEU A 605 -27.39 -0.22 7.57
N ILE A 606 -27.17 0.82 6.75
CA ILE A 606 -26.10 1.79 7.00
C ILE A 606 -26.34 2.55 8.30
N SER A 607 -27.59 2.96 8.60
CA SER A 607 -27.91 3.63 9.87
C SER A 607 -27.64 2.74 11.08
N CYS A 608 -28.05 1.46 11.05
CA CYS A 608 -27.80 0.52 12.14
C CYS A 608 -26.30 0.28 12.38
N VAL A 609 -25.53 0.13 11.29
CA VAL A 609 -24.07 -0.01 11.36
C VAL A 609 -23.43 1.23 11.99
N VAL A 610 -23.87 2.43 11.62
CA VAL A 610 -23.34 3.69 12.14
C VAL A 610 -23.68 3.87 13.62
N GLU A 611 -24.91 3.54 14.01
CA GLU A 611 -25.36 3.55 15.40
C GLU A 611 -24.48 2.64 16.27
N LYS A 612 -24.36 1.36 15.88
CA LYS A 612 -23.56 0.37 16.62
C LYS A 612 -22.06 0.72 16.63
N SER A 613 -21.55 1.28 15.54
CA SER A 613 -20.16 1.75 15.46
C SER A 613 -19.90 2.97 16.36
N THR A 614 -20.91 3.82 16.57
CA THR A 614 -20.85 4.96 17.48
C THR A 614 -20.88 4.50 18.93
N GLU A 615 -21.68 3.48 19.26
CA GLU A 615 -21.66 2.82 20.57
C GLU A 615 -20.28 2.23 20.88
N PHE A 616 -19.72 1.46 19.94
CA PHE A 616 -18.36 0.94 20.03
C PHE A 616 -17.34 2.07 20.32
N CYS A 617 -17.44 3.20 19.61
CA CYS A 617 -16.53 4.33 19.82
C CYS A 617 -16.58 4.89 21.25
N LYS A 618 -17.78 5.03 21.82
CA LYS A 618 -17.97 5.51 23.18
C LYS A 618 -17.36 4.54 24.19
N GLN A 619 -17.63 3.24 24.04
CA GLN A 619 -17.10 2.21 24.92
C GLN A 619 -15.58 2.11 24.84
N TYR A 620 -15.02 2.19 23.62
CA TYR A 620 -13.57 2.28 23.43
C TYR A 620 -12.98 3.45 24.22
N GLY A 621 -13.56 4.65 24.14
CA GLY A 621 -13.06 5.82 24.85
C GLY A 621 -13.06 5.65 26.38
N LEU A 622 -14.13 5.09 26.93
CA LEU A 622 -14.23 4.79 28.36
C LEU A 622 -13.17 3.77 28.80
N GLU A 623 -12.90 2.77 27.97
CA GLU A 623 -11.88 1.76 28.26
C GLU A 623 -10.46 2.36 28.23
N GLN A 624 -10.17 3.21 27.25
CA GLN A 624 -8.89 3.93 27.20
C GLN A 624 -8.70 4.85 28.43
N ASP A 625 -9.77 5.49 28.91
CA ASP A 625 -9.74 6.31 30.13
C ASP A 625 -9.37 5.47 31.36
N LYS A 626 -9.96 4.27 31.50
CA LYS A 626 -9.63 3.33 32.59
C LYS A 626 -8.18 2.87 32.53
N LEU A 627 -7.67 2.61 31.33
CA LEU A 627 -6.27 2.22 31.10
C LEU A 627 -5.27 3.35 31.35
N GLY A 628 -5.73 4.59 31.58
CA GLY A 628 -4.85 5.71 31.89
C GLY A 628 -4.12 6.29 30.68
N VAL A 629 -4.52 5.94 29.45
CA VAL A 629 -3.81 6.28 28.20
C VAL A 629 -4.44 7.44 27.43
N THR A 630 -5.51 8.04 27.97
CA THR A 630 -6.10 9.24 27.40
C THR A 630 -5.40 10.51 27.87
N GLU A 631 -5.57 11.60 27.12
CA GLU A 631 -5.05 12.92 27.51
C GLU A 631 -5.56 13.35 28.89
N ALA A 632 -6.84 13.11 29.18
CA ALA A 632 -7.45 13.47 30.46
C ALA A 632 -6.91 12.62 31.62
N ALA A 633 -6.79 11.30 31.45
CA ALA A 633 -6.29 10.42 32.48
C ALA A 633 -4.81 10.68 32.78
N ARG A 634 -3.98 10.90 31.74
CA ARG A 634 -2.57 11.26 31.93
C ARG A 634 -2.38 12.61 32.60
N LYS A 635 -3.22 13.61 32.29
CA LYS A 635 -3.21 14.90 32.98
C LYS A 635 -3.51 14.75 34.47
N LYS A 636 -4.57 14.01 34.82
CA LYS A 636 -4.91 13.70 36.21
C LYS A 636 -3.78 12.96 36.94
N ALA A 637 -3.16 11.98 36.30
CA ALA A 637 -2.03 11.26 36.88
C ALA A 637 -0.81 12.17 37.13
N LYS A 638 -0.53 13.10 36.21
CA LYS A 638 0.55 14.09 36.37
C LYS A 638 0.25 15.05 37.52
N GLU A 639 -0.95 15.61 37.60
CA GLU A 639 -1.38 16.50 38.69
C GLU A 639 -1.34 15.79 40.05
N ALA A 640 -1.76 14.52 40.12
CA ALA A 640 -1.66 13.70 41.33
C ALA A 640 -0.20 13.44 41.74
N ALA A 641 0.68 13.17 40.77
CA ALA A 641 2.10 12.98 41.02
C ALA A 641 2.79 14.27 41.50
N GLU A 642 2.44 15.42 40.94
CA GLU A 642 2.93 16.73 41.38
C GLU A 642 2.45 17.06 42.79
N LYS A 643 1.18 16.80 43.11
CA LYS A 643 0.64 16.97 44.48
C LYS A 643 1.35 16.06 45.49
N ALA A 644 1.56 14.79 45.15
CA ALA A 644 2.28 13.84 46.00
C ALA A 644 3.76 14.25 46.22
N LYS A 645 4.42 14.86 45.23
CA LYS A 645 5.77 15.42 45.38
C LYS A 645 5.77 16.63 46.32
N ALA A 646 4.84 17.56 46.15
CA ALA A 646 4.72 18.74 47.02
C ALA A 646 4.42 18.38 48.49
N GLU A 647 3.62 17.33 48.74
CA GLU A 647 3.37 16.82 50.09
C GLU A 647 4.63 16.19 50.72
N LYS A 648 5.44 15.47 49.94
CA LYS A 648 6.74 14.92 50.40
C LYS A 648 7.76 16.01 50.72
N GLU A 649 7.82 17.07 49.92
CA GLU A 649 8.72 18.21 50.15
C GLU A 649 8.31 19.02 51.38
N LYS A 650 7.00 19.20 51.63
CA LYS A 650 6.51 19.81 52.87
C LYS A 650 6.75 18.92 54.11
N GLY A 651 6.73 17.60 53.94
CA GLY A 651 7.09 16.65 55.00
C GLY A 651 8.57 16.66 55.39
N ASN A 652 9.47 16.95 54.45
CA ASN A 652 10.92 17.06 54.72
C ASN A 652 11.40 18.46 55.12
N GLY A 653 10.59 19.51 54.92
CA GLY A 653 10.88 20.87 55.39
C GLY A 653 10.69 21.10 56.90
N GLY A 654 10.12 20.13 57.64
CA GLY A 654 9.85 20.23 59.08
C GLY A 654 10.98 19.78 60.02
N LYS A 655 12.18 19.49 59.52
CA LYS A 655 13.35 19.10 60.34
C LYS A 655 14.62 19.89 59.96
N LYS A 656 14.62 21.17 60.28
CA LYS A 656 15.79 21.99 60.69
C LYS A 656 15.20 22.98 61.69
N GLY A 657 15.47 22.96 62.98
CA GLY A 657 16.74 22.73 63.64
C GLY A 657 16.98 23.99 64.47
N ASP A 658 16.46 23.98 65.69
CA ASP A 658 16.63 25.02 66.71
C ASP A 658 17.93 24.75 67.47
N ALA A 659 18.91 25.66 67.35
CA ALA A 659 20.06 25.83 68.24
C ALA A 659 20.80 27.13 67.86
N GLY A 660 20.86 28.08 68.80
CA GLY A 660 21.65 29.33 68.75
C GLY A 660 23.17 29.10 68.75
N ASP A 661 24.05 30.10 68.80
CA ASP A 661 23.97 31.49 69.22
C ASP A 661 25.24 32.23 68.72
N ALA A 662 25.18 33.57 68.77
CA ALA A 662 26.25 34.57 68.87
C ALA A 662 27.00 35.07 67.61
N GLY A 663 26.76 36.36 67.30
CA GLY A 663 27.86 37.33 67.26
C GLY A 663 27.98 38.28 66.07
N ASP A 664 27.39 39.47 66.24
CA ASP A 664 27.94 40.79 65.92
C ASP A 664 27.79 41.43 64.51
N GLY A 665 27.15 42.63 64.52
CA GLY A 665 27.72 43.83 63.91
C GLY A 665 27.27 44.31 62.52
N GLY A 666 26.44 45.35 62.47
CA GLY A 666 26.68 46.48 61.55
C GLY A 666 25.75 46.73 60.35
N ASP A 667 24.71 47.54 60.60
CA ASP A 667 24.30 48.77 59.89
C ASP A 667 24.11 48.87 58.34
N LYS A 668 22.92 49.40 57.99
CA LYS A 668 22.58 50.40 56.94
C LYS A 668 22.44 50.07 55.42
N THR A 669 21.19 50.24 54.98
CA THR A 669 20.69 51.04 53.82
C THR A 669 20.96 50.65 52.36
N GLY A 670 19.87 50.62 51.57
CA GLY A 670 19.78 51.43 50.34
C GLY A 670 19.67 50.71 48.98
N LYS A 671 18.48 50.83 48.37
CA LYS A 671 18.18 51.22 46.96
C LYS A 671 19.04 50.74 45.76
N THR A 672 18.27 50.31 44.73
CA THR A 672 18.40 50.57 43.26
C THR A 672 19.52 49.95 42.41
N GLY A 673 19.12 49.41 41.24
CA GLY A 673 19.66 49.85 39.95
C GLY A 673 20.63 48.93 39.19
N ASP A 674 20.16 48.43 38.05
CA ASP A 674 20.81 48.33 36.72
C ASP A 674 22.18 47.63 36.48
N ALA A 675 22.07 46.60 35.61
CA ALA A 675 22.73 46.46 34.30
C ALA A 675 24.22 46.08 34.11
N LYS A 676 24.40 45.26 33.06
CA LYS A 676 25.58 44.98 32.19
C LYS A 676 26.61 43.95 32.68
N GLN A 677 26.68 42.81 31.97
CA GLN A 677 27.64 42.48 30.89
C GLN A 677 29.07 42.29 31.41
N ASP A 678 29.59 41.06 31.40
CA ASP A 678 30.50 40.59 30.35
C ASP A 678 31.01 39.16 30.61
N GLN A 679 31.60 38.61 29.54
CA GLN A 679 32.09 37.26 29.23
C GLN A 679 32.80 36.45 30.34
N PRO A 680 33.05 35.13 30.11
CA PRO A 680 34.37 34.79 29.56
C PRO A 680 34.43 33.63 28.54
N ILE A 681 35.56 33.64 27.83
CA ILE A 681 36.11 32.64 26.91
C ILE A 681 36.93 31.59 27.68
N LYS A 682 36.76 30.33 27.25
CA LYS A 682 37.61 29.11 27.25
C LYS A 682 38.90 28.97 28.09
N GLY A 683 39.05 27.73 28.59
CA GLY A 683 40.29 26.94 28.71
C GLY A 683 40.40 26.25 30.08
N ASP A 684 40.63 24.94 30.27
CA ASP A 684 40.61 23.72 29.46
C ASP A 684 40.56 22.52 30.45
N GLU A 685 39.96 21.41 29.99
CA GLU A 685 40.19 19.97 30.31
C GLU A 685 40.41 19.46 31.76
N ALA A 686 39.49 18.60 32.25
CA ALA A 686 39.67 17.13 32.31
C ALA A 686 38.54 16.38 33.09
N ALA A 687 38.00 15.35 32.43
CA ALA A 687 37.48 14.06 32.90
C ALA A 687 36.54 13.90 34.12
N SER A 688 35.40 13.24 33.84
CA SER A 688 34.51 12.37 34.64
C SER A 688 33.07 12.90 34.64
N GLY A 689 32.01 12.17 34.27
CA GLY A 689 31.82 10.73 34.19
C GLY A 689 30.74 10.30 35.17
N GLU A 690 29.48 10.73 35.01
CA GLU A 690 28.36 10.10 35.73
C GLU A 690 27.03 10.20 34.98
N GLN A 691 26.47 9.02 34.71
CA GLN A 691 25.23 8.75 33.99
C GLN A 691 24.06 8.73 34.98
N ASN A 692 23.00 9.48 34.70
CA ASN A 692 21.73 9.36 35.43
C ASN A 692 20.87 8.22 34.84
N PRO A 693 20.23 7.35 35.65
CA PRO A 693 19.50 6.18 35.13
C PRO A 693 18.13 6.55 34.55
N LYS A 694 17.79 5.95 33.41
CA LYS A 694 16.41 5.88 32.88
C LYS A 694 15.58 4.86 33.68
N PRO A 695 14.30 5.12 33.97
CA PRO A 695 13.43 4.16 34.65
C PRO A 695 13.01 3.00 33.74
N GLN A 696 13.08 1.77 34.26
CA GLN A 696 12.54 0.54 33.68
C GLN A 696 11.01 0.44 33.88
N PRO A 697 10.27 -0.23 32.96
CA PRO A 697 8.85 -0.54 33.15
C PRO A 697 8.64 -1.77 34.06
N PRO A 698 7.48 -1.92 34.72
CA PRO A 698 7.23 -3.00 35.67
C PRO A 698 7.05 -4.37 35.00
N ALA A 699 7.58 -5.40 35.65
CA ALA A 699 7.51 -6.80 35.27
C ALA A 699 6.12 -7.41 35.55
N ASN A 700 5.56 -8.13 34.57
CA ASN A 700 4.29 -8.84 34.69
C ASN A 700 4.50 -10.23 35.33
N GLN A 701 3.92 -10.44 36.52
CA GLN A 701 3.94 -11.72 37.25
C GLN A 701 2.97 -12.79 36.69
N GLU A 702 2.22 -12.52 35.62
CA GLU A 702 1.32 -13.51 35.01
C GLU A 702 2.02 -14.52 34.09
N GLN A 703 3.27 -14.27 33.66
CA GLN A 703 4.01 -15.18 32.78
C GLN A 703 4.64 -16.40 33.47
N GLN A 704 4.83 -16.38 34.79
CA GLN A 704 5.45 -17.50 35.51
C GLN A 704 4.45 -18.61 35.90
N GLN A 705 3.14 -18.32 35.97
CA GLN A 705 2.14 -19.34 36.30
C GLN A 705 1.71 -20.20 35.10
N GLN A 706 1.90 -19.74 33.86
CA GLN A 706 1.55 -20.52 32.66
C GLN A 706 2.67 -21.46 32.18
N GLN A 707 3.92 -21.23 32.58
CA GLN A 707 5.05 -22.10 32.21
C GLN A 707 5.16 -23.38 33.07
N GLN A 708 4.54 -23.44 34.24
CA GLN A 708 4.55 -24.64 35.09
C GLN A 708 3.48 -25.69 34.70
N GLN A 709 2.50 -25.34 33.86
CA GLN A 709 1.47 -26.27 33.39
C GLN A 709 1.77 -26.95 32.05
N GLN A 710 2.87 -26.60 31.35
CA GLN A 710 3.26 -27.21 30.07
C GLN A 710 4.41 -28.24 30.16
N GLN A 711 4.89 -28.57 31.36
CA GLN A 711 5.97 -29.57 31.55
C GLN A 711 5.48 -30.99 31.87
N GLN A 712 4.17 -31.26 31.80
CA GLN A 712 3.63 -32.61 31.90
C GLN A 712 2.89 -32.94 30.61
N GLU A 713 3.64 -33.43 29.60
CA GLU A 713 3.23 -34.43 28.60
C GLU A 713 4.15 -34.33 27.35
N ALA A 714 5.08 -35.27 27.22
CA ALA A 714 5.84 -35.50 26.00
C ALA A 714 6.04 -37.02 25.78
N PRO A 715 5.79 -37.55 24.57
CA PRO A 715 6.35 -38.83 24.13
C PRO A 715 7.52 -38.62 23.14
N LYS A 716 8.50 -39.53 23.20
CA LYS A 716 9.79 -39.56 22.46
C LYS A 716 9.65 -40.00 20.97
N PRO A 717 10.55 -39.60 20.04
CA PRO A 717 10.67 -40.18 18.71
C PRO A 717 11.84 -41.17 18.54
N ASN A 718 11.69 -42.03 17.52
CA ASN A 718 12.42 -43.28 17.25
C ASN A 718 13.58 -43.12 16.24
N GLU A 719 14.58 -43.99 16.33
CA GLU A 719 15.86 -43.99 15.59
C GLU A 719 15.76 -44.62 14.19
N GLN A 720 16.02 -43.86 13.11
CA GLN A 720 16.30 -44.48 11.78
C GLN A 720 17.02 -43.58 10.74
N ASN A 721 17.66 -42.47 11.13
CA ASN A 721 18.20 -41.49 10.17
C ASN A 721 19.73 -41.34 10.12
N GLN A 722 20.49 -42.29 10.69
CA GLN A 722 21.97 -42.20 10.76
C GLN A 722 22.73 -42.99 9.68
N GLN A 723 22.07 -43.67 8.74
CA GLN A 723 22.76 -44.49 7.73
C GLN A 723 22.85 -43.90 6.30
N ASN A 724 22.22 -42.75 6.02
CA ASN A 724 22.22 -42.17 4.66
C ASN A 724 23.16 -40.99 4.43
N GLN A 725 23.96 -40.58 5.43
CA GLN A 725 24.89 -39.46 5.30
C GLN A 725 26.35 -39.86 4.98
N GLN A 726 26.67 -41.15 4.90
CA GLN A 726 28.04 -41.62 4.64
C GLN A 726 28.35 -41.99 3.17
N ASN A 727 27.37 -41.98 2.27
CA ASN A 727 27.56 -42.44 0.88
C ASN A 727 27.64 -41.35 -0.19
N GLN A 728 27.66 -40.06 0.17
CA GLN A 728 27.75 -38.95 -0.81
C GLN A 728 29.09 -38.20 -0.80
N GLN A 729 30.02 -38.54 0.09
CA GLN A 729 31.33 -37.87 0.19
C GLN A 729 32.44 -38.48 -0.70
N ASN A 730 32.19 -39.59 -1.41
CA ASN A 730 33.20 -40.29 -2.19
C ASN A 730 33.12 -40.11 -3.73
N GLN A 731 32.36 -39.13 -4.23
CA GLN A 731 32.24 -38.89 -5.68
C GLN A 731 32.64 -37.48 -6.14
N GLN A 732 33.26 -36.66 -5.28
CA GLN A 732 33.65 -35.28 -5.60
C GLN A 732 35.15 -35.05 -5.84
N ASN A 733 35.97 -36.10 -5.90
CA ASN A 733 37.44 -35.96 -5.93
C ASN A 733 38.15 -36.29 -7.25
N GLU A 734 37.47 -36.41 -8.40
CA GLU A 734 38.12 -36.88 -9.64
C GLU A 734 37.99 -35.99 -10.89
N GLN A 735 37.57 -34.73 -10.82
CA GLN A 735 37.49 -33.88 -12.02
C GLN A 735 38.07 -32.46 -11.90
N ASN A 736 39.01 -32.26 -10.98
CA ASN A 736 39.91 -31.10 -11.00
C ASN A 736 41.25 -31.52 -11.59
N GLU A 737 41.44 -31.34 -12.89
CA GLU A 737 42.73 -31.02 -13.54
C GLU A 737 42.52 -31.00 -15.05
N GLN A 738 42.46 -29.80 -15.66
CA GLN A 738 43.20 -29.47 -16.89
C GLN A 738 42.87 -28.06 -17.40
N ASN A 739 43.97 -27.32 -17.60
CA ASN A 739 44.22 -26.24 -18.57
C ASN A 739 44.05 -24.76 -18.15
N GLN A 740 45.22 -24.09 -18.20
CA GLN A 740 45.52 -22.69 -17.93
C GLN A 740 45.58 -21.83 -19.23
N SER A 741 45.13 -20.56 -19.11
CA SER A 741 45.68 -19.27 -19.64
C SER A 741 45.96 -19.04 -21.16
N PRO A 742 46.25 -17.79 -21.67
CA PRO A 742 46.30 -16.42 -21.07
C PRO A 742 45.74 -15.21 -21.92
N SER A 743 45.71 -13.99 -21.30
CA SER A 743 45.97 -12.60 -21.86
C SER A 743 44.91 -11.91 -22.76
N GLN A 744 44.71 -10.57 -22.87
CA GLN A 744 45.25 -9.31 -22.32
C GLN A 744 44.34 -8.10 -22.76
N GLN A 745 44.27 -7.01 -21.94
CA GLN A 745 44.24 -5.53 -22.23
C GLN A 745 43.26 -4.91 -23.29
N GLN A 746 42.81 -3.64 -23.29
CA GLN A 746 42.65 -2.45 -22.40
C GLN A 746 41.94 -1.34 -23.25
N GLN A 747 41.53 -0.23 -22.61
CA GLN A 747 41.11 1.12 -23.14
C GLN A 747 39.58 1.35 -23.17
N GLN A 748 38.91 2.17 -22.33
CA GLN A 748 39.04 3.59 -21.91
C GLN A 748 38.96 4.64 -23.04
N GLU A 749 37.86 5.40 -23.10
CA GLU A 749 37.76 6.88 -23.14
C GLU A 749 36.28 7.33 -23.22
N LYS A 750 35.73 8.04 -22.21
CA LYS A 750 35.62 9.51 -22.00
C LYS A 750 34.38 10.18 -22.64
N GLN A 751 33.54 10.71 -21.74
CA GLN A 751 32.47 11.71 -21.95
C GLN A 751 33.03 13.12 -22.20
N PRO A 752 32.18 14.07 -22.64
CA PRO A 752 31.70 15.15 -21.73
C PRO A 752 30.18 15.44 -21.92
N ALA A 753 29.37 15.77 -20.89
CA ALA A 753 29.13 17.08 -20.25
C ALA A 753 28.77 18.20 -21.27
N GLN A 754 27.75 19.07 -21.13
CA GLN A 754 27.18 19.73 -19.95
C GLN A 754 25.97 20.63 -20.36
N GLN A 755 25.30 21.19 -19.34
CA GLN A 755 24.62 22.51 -19.27
C GLN A 755 23.08 22.62 -19.32
N ASP A 756 22.58 22.95 -18.13
CA ASP A 756 21.25 23.43 -17.73
C ASP A 756 21.01 24.89 -18.11
N ASP A 757 19.75 25.28 -18.28
CA ASP A 757 19.28 26.62 -17.90
C ASP A 757 17.78 26.63 -17.54
N HIS A 758 17.45 27.40 -16.51
CA HIS A 758 16.12 27.57 -15.89
C HIS A 758 15.70 29.05 -16.01
N PRO A 759 14.38 29.34 -16.09
CA PRO A 759 13.84 30.26 -15.08
C PRO A 759 12.44 29.92 -14.54
N ASP A 760 12.18 30.44 -13.35
CA ASP A 760 10.93 30.42 -12.57
C ASP A 760 10.00 31.58 -12.95
N GLU A 761 8.67 31.38 -12.84
CA GLU A 761 7.75 32.22 -12.07
C GLU A 761 6.34 31.58 -11.97
N ASP A 762 5.63 31.79 -10.84
CA ASP A 762 4.16 31.96 -10.73
C ASP A 762 3.60 31.55 -9.36
N GLN A 763 3.44 32.51 -8.45
CA GLN A 763 2.52 32.39 -7.33
C GLN A 763 1.35 33.35 -7.53
N LYS A 764 0.11 32.83 -7.56
CA LYS A 764 -1.02 33.29 -6.74
C LYS A 764 -2.23 32.35 -6.85
N ASP A 765 -3.03 32.41 -5.79
CA ASP A 765 -4.36 31.83 -5.55
C ASP A 765 -4.50 30.35 -5.14
N ARG A 766 -4.75 30.16 -3.84
CA ARG A 766 -6.07 29.73 -3.33
C ARG A 766 -6.20 29.84 -1.81
N THR A 767 -7.37 30.33 -1.42
CA THR A 767 -7.93 30.46 -0.08
C THR A 767 -8.30 29.10 0.53
N SER A 768 -8.29 29.08 1.86
CA SER A 768 -8.56 27.99 2.78
C SER A 768 -10.05 27.66 2.91
N GLU A 769 -10.40 26.37 2.87
CA GLU A 769 -11.64 25.86 3.45
C GLU A 769 -11.38 25.50 4.92
N SER A 770 -11.78 26.41 5.81
CA SER A 770 -12.15 26.12 7.19
C SER A 770 -13.55 26.67 7.39
N GLU A 771 -14.45 25.78 7.82
CA GLU A 771 -15.71 26.08 8.52
C GLU A 771 -16.78 26.89 7.75
N ASN A 772 -17.86 26.19 7.35
CA ASN A 772 -19.15 26.83 7.10
C ASN A 772 -20.12 26.43 8.23
N LYS A 773 -20.45 27.41 9.08
CA LYS A 773 -21.70 27.46 9.86
C LYS A 773 -22.66 28.41 9.13
N PRO A 774 -23.96 28.10 9.04
CA PRO A 774 -24.94 29.02 8.51
C PRO A 774 -25.47 29.95 9.61
N ASP A 775 -25.44 31.26 9.36
CA ASP A 775 -26.19 32.23 10.14
C ASP A 775 -27.56 32.47 9.48
N GLN A 776 -28.60 32.21 10.26
CA GLN A 776 -29.97 32.72 10.05
C GLN A 776 -29.98 34.23 10.28
N LYS A 777 -30.70 34.97 9.42
CA LYS A 777 -31.35 36.22 9.82
C LYS A 777 -32.78 36.24 9.32
N LEU A 778 -33.66 36.55 10.26
CA LEU A 778 -35.05 37.02 10.17
C LEU A 778 -35.33 37.73 8.83
N VAL A 779 -36.44 37.43 8.14
CA VAL A 779 -37.85 37.55 8.54
C VAL A 779 -38.67 36.41 7.96
#